data_AF-A0A3N5MLM1-F1
#
_entry.id   AF-A0A3N5MLM1-F1
#
_cell.length_a   1.000
_cell.length_b   1.000
_cell.length_c   1.000
_cell.angle_alpha   90.00
_cell.angle_beta   90.00
_cell.angle_gamma   90.00
#
_symmetry.space_group_name_H-M   'P 1'
#
loop_
_entity.id
_entity.type
_entity.pdbx_description
1 polymer ?
#
loop_
_entity_poly.entity_id
_entity_poly.type
_entity_poly.pdbx_seq_one_letter_code
_entity_poly.pdbx_strand_id
1 'polypeptide(L)'
;MGALFVLRRLALGFCLILLAAAILFYGDRGNRKPPTTTIASLGKPEPGRVYKMGVAYFAPDEGADMVFKGLFEALAEQGFVKDRNLQVIFKHANAEIPMIPSVLQSLDDGSLDLIVPLSTPCLAAACKTVRRTPVVFSYVYDPIAAGAGKSLSDHLSHITGVGSFPPLEDTIDVILKIKPGVKAVGTLYNSSEANSVKVISVARELFKKRGIRLEEVTVTGTNEVYQAADVVSSRQVDALWVTGDNTALQAFDAIGKVAEKHHLPLFINDPEFTAKGAVAAIGIGWRQTGYRSGRVAARVLLGEKTSDIPMENYAEKKVVLNDVTAKKLGLSFPEEIRSMASSTERKKLNMYMISYVDSFHVEESERGIMDGFSQAGLAEGRDYTLIRRNSQGDTATLNNIVDNALTEKRDVIFAICTPPLQLAVKRIRDVNVVFTCVADPVAAGAGKSYTDHLPNVTGVSVEADFPGVIRLLKATMPNARRIGTLYTPAEINSVIYKERLEKLAKENGLVLEAVPAYQSSEILNAAEVLCSKGIDAVCQISDNLVGTAFASLGQAARKAKVPVLAMSSDPVQKGYAFAGVARDYYDCGKQSAQIALRVARGTPPATIPFVPPSKTRILINENLARQLKILVPAAVRSQAEIIPGG
;
A
#
# COMPACT_ATOMS: atom_id res chain seq x y z
N MET A 1 -0.84 -40.98 67.75
CA MET A 1 0.43 -40.23 67.55
C MET A 1 0.92 -40.18 66.08
N GLY A 2 0.16 -40.64 65.07
CA GLY A 2 0.66 -40.70 63.67
C GLY A 2 0.36 -39.48 62.79
N ALA A 3 -0.85 -38.90 62.86
CA ALA A 3 -1.29 -37.86 61.92
C ALA A 3 -0.55 -36.52 62.08
N LEU A 4 -0.30 -36.10 63.32
CA LEU A 4 0.39 -34.84 63.62
C LEU A 4 1.87 -34.86 63.18
N PHE A 5 2.48 -36.05 63.18
CA PHE A 5 3.87 -36.24 62.76
C PHE A 5 4.01 -36.17 61.23
N VAL A 6 3.03 -36.73 60.50
CA VAL A 6 2.97 -36.66 59.03
C VAL A 6 2.72 -35.22 58.56
N LEU A 7 1.80 -34.50 59.21
CA LEU A 7 1.53 -33.08 58.91
C LEU A 7 2.76 -32.19 59.11
N ARG A 8 3.55 -32.42 60.17
CA ARG A 8 4.81 -31.70 60.39
C ARG A 8 5.85 -31.96 59.30
N ARG A 9 5.97 -33.20 58.82
CA ARG A 9 6.91 -33.53 57.73
C ARG A 9 6.47 -32.96 56.38
N LEU A 10 5.18 -32.96 56.09
CA LEU A 10 4.62 -32.34 54.88
C LEU A 10 4.82 -30.82 54.90
N ALA A 11 4.57 -30.17 56.05
CA ALA A 11 4.81 -28.75 56.22
C ALA A 11 6.30 -28.40 56.04
N LEU A 12 7.20 -29.21 56.59
CA LEU A 12 8.64 -29.02 56.42
C LEU A 12 9.08 -29.19 54.96
N GLY A 13 8.53 -30.19 54.26
CA GLY A 13 8.78 -30.41 52.84
C GLY A 13 8.27 -29.25 51.97
N PHE A 14 7.09 -28.71 52.28
CA PHE A 14 6.53 -27.56 51.58
C PHE A 14 7.36 -26.30 51.81
N CYS A 15 7.82 -26.07 53.05
CA CYS A 15 8.73 -24.97 53.36
C CYS A 15 10.07 -25.09 52.63
N LEU A 16 10.63 -26.30 52.51
CA LEU A 16 11.87 -26.52 51.77
C LEU A 16 11.71 -26.31 50.26
N ILE A 17 10.57 -26.70 49.68
CA ILE A 17 10.24 -26.44 48.27
C ILE A 17 10.07 -24.94 48.04
N LEU A 18 9.37 -24.23 48.93
CA LEU A 18 9.21 -22.77 48.85
C LEU A 18 10.56 -22.05 49.02
N LEU A 19 11.43 -22.53 49.89
CA LEU A 19 12.77 -21.98 50.08
C LEU A 19 13.66 -22.21 48.85
N ALA A 20 13.63 -23.42 48.27
CA ALA A 20 14.35 -23.73 47.04
C ALA A 20 13.82 -22.92 45.84
N ALA A 21 12.49 -22.75 45.74
CA ALA A 21 11.86 -21.89 44.74
C ALA A 21 12.24 -20.42 44.94
N ALA A 22 12.32 -19.93 46.18
CA ALA A 22 12.76 -18.58 46.49
C ALA A 22 14.24 -18.36 46.15
N ILE A 23 15.11 -19.33 46.43
CA ILE A 23 16.54 -19.29 46.08
C ILE A 23 16.74 -19.32 44.56
N LEU A 24 15.99 -20.15 43.83
CA LEU A 24 15.98 -20.16 42.36
C LEU A 24 15.46 -18.83 41.80
N PHE A 25 14.40 -18.27 42.38
CA PHE A 25 13.86 -16.97 41.97
C PHE A 25 14.82 -15.81 42.27
N TYR A 26 15.57 -15.89 43.37
CA TYR A 26 16.57 -14.89 43.75
C TYR A 26 17.87 -15.03 42.93
N GLY A 27 18.27 -16.25 42.59
CA GLY A 27 19.38 -16.54 41.70
C GLY A 27 19.13 -16.12 40.26
N ASP A 28 17.88 -16.24 39.77
CA ASP A 28 17.48 -15.83 38.42
C ASP A 28 17.31 -14.29 38.28
N ARG A 29 17.16 -13.58 39.42
CA ARG A 29 17.13 -12.10 39.45
C ARG A 29 18.45 -11.45 39.06
N GLY A 30 19.58 -12.14 39.21
CA GLY A 30 20.90 -11.65 38.81
C GLY A 30 21.22 -11.86 37.32
N ASN A 31 20.51 -12.78 36.64
CA ASN A 31 20.77 -13.16 35.24
C ASN A 31 19.73 -12.64 34.24
N ARG A 32 18.59 -12.11 34.71
CA ARG A 32 17.66 -11.36 33.86
C ARG A 32 18.02 -9.88 33.87
N LYS A 33 18.95 -9.47 33.01
CA LYS A 33 18.87 -8.10 32.49
C LYS A 33 17.61 -8.04 31.62
N PRO A 34 16.57 -7.27 31.98
CA PRO A 34 15.51 -6.97 31.01
C PRO A 34 16.17 -6.24 29.83
N PRO A 35 15.77 -6.47 28.56
CA PRO A 35 16.27 -5.67 27.45
C PRO A 35 15.83 -4.24 27.72
N THR A 36 16.76 -3.42 28.18
CA THR A 36 16.48 -2.13 28.81
C THR A 36 16.46 -1.00 27.77
N THR A 37 16.71 -1.35 26.51
CA THR A 37 16.74 -0.43 25.39
C THR A 37 15.40 -0.46 24.66
N THR A 38 14.50 0.44 25.03
CA THR A 38 13.32 0.73 24.19
C THR A 38 13.74 1.63 23.02
N ILE A 39 13.09 1.56 21.86
CA ILE A 39 13.45 2.43 20.71
C ILE A 39 13.43 3.92 21.11
N ALA A 40 12.52 4.31 22.02
CA ALA A 40 12.47 5.67 22.56
C ALA A 40 13.77 6.11 23.25
N SER A 41 14.55 5.17 23.81
CA SER A 41 15.84 5.43 24.45
C SER A 41 17.02 5.53 23.46
N LEU A 42 16.87 5.08 22.22
CA LEU A 42 17.90 5.14 21.17
C LEU A 42 17.86 6.44 20.34
N GLY A 43 16.89 7.32 20.59
CA GLY A 43 16.77 8.61 19.91
C GLY A 43 16.20 8.52 18.48
N LYS A 44 16.52 9.54 17.67
CA LYS A 44 16.10 9.66 16.26
C LYS A 44 17.34 9.63 15.35
N PRO A 45 17.18 9.38 14.04
CA PRO A 45 18.29 9.40 13.09
C PRO A 45 19.10 10.69 13.18
N GLU A 46 20.42 10.58 13.07
CA GLU A 46 21.34 11.72 13.18
C GLU A 46 21.03 12.77 12.09
N PRO A 47 20.82 14.05 12.44
CA PRO A 47 20.56 15.10 11.46
C PRO A 47 21.70 15.19 10.42
N GLY A 48 21.33 15.14 9.14
CA GLY A 48 22.28 15.25 8.02
C GLY A 48 23.00 13.95 7.62
N ARG A 49 22.86 12.86 8.38
CA ARG A 49 23.38 11.54 7.98
C ARG A 49 22.43 10.85 6.99
N VAL A 50 23.00 10.25 5.95
CA VAL A 50 22.28 9.36 5.03
C VAL A 50 22.66 7.93 5.37
N TYR A 51 21.70 7.16 5.88
CA TYR A 51 21.85 5.75 6.19
C TYR A 51 21.71 4.92 4.90
N LYS A 52 22.42 3.81 4.80
CA LYS A 52 22.44 2.91 3.63
C LYS A 52 22.02 1.51 4.02
N MET A 53 20.94 1.03 3.44
CA MET A 53 20.41 -0.31 3.68
C MET A 53 20.39 -1.13 2.39
N GLY A 54 20.89 -2.36 2.45
CA GLY A 54 20.77 -3.34 1.38
C GLY A 54 19.64 -4.31 1.65
N VAL A 55 18.79 -4.59 0.67
CA VAL A 55 17.77 -5.63 0.74
C VAL A 55 18.15 -6.71 -0.27
N ALA A 56 18.48 -7.90 0.24
CA ALA A 56 18.81 -9.07 -0.58
C ALA A 56 17.62 -10.03 -0.56
N TYR A 57 17.04 -10.38 -1.71
CA TYR A 57 15.85 -11.24 -1.72
C TYR A 57 15.88 -12.29 -2.82
N PHE A 58 15.07 -13.34 -2.68
CA PHE A 58 15.10 -14.47 -3.62
C PHE A 58 14.69 -14.04 -5.04
N ALA A 59 13.48 -13.49 -5.16
CA ALA A 59 12.92 -12.89 -6.36
C ALA A 59 11.72 -12.00 -6.00
N PRO A 60 11.25 -11.12 -6.90
CA PRO A 60 10.01 -10.36 -6.67
C PRO A 60 8.79 -11.28 -6.54
N ASP A 61 7.99 -11.08 -5.49
CA ASP A 61 6.69 -11.72 -5.31
C ASP A 61 5.80 -10.91 -4.35
N GLU A 62 4.51 -11.28 -4.29
CA GLU A 62 3.52 -10.58 -3.48
C GLU A 62 3.80 -10.64 -1.96
N GLY A 63 4.45 -11.70 -1.49
CA GLY A 63 4.84 -11.86 -0.08
C GLY A 63 5.95 -10.89 0.29
N ALA A 64 7.02 -10.83 -0.51
CA ALA A 64 8.11 -9.88 -0.36
C ALA A 64 7.60 -8.41 -0.37
N ASP A 65 6.67 -8.09 -1.26
CA ASP A 65 6.03 -6.77 -1.32
C ASP A 65 5.29 -6.41 -0.02
N MET A 66 4.60 -7.36 0.60
CA MET A 66 3.96 -7.13 1.90
C MET A 66 5.00 -6.86 3.00
N VAL A 67 6.12 -7.60 3.00
CA VAL A 67 7.21 -7.35 3.95
C VAL A 67 7.80 -5.97 3.76
N PHE A 68 8.05 -5.53 2.51
CA PHE A 68 8.55 -4.19 2.22
C PHE A 68 7.63 -3.10 2.77
N LYS A 69 6.30 -3.23 2.56
CA LYS A 69 5.31 -2.28 3.10
C LYS A 69 5.44 -2.12 4.62
N GLY A 70 5.46 -3.23 5.34
CA GLY A 70 5.61 -3.20 6.80
C GLY A 70 6.97 -2.66 7.25
N LEU A 71 8.05 -3.12 6.61
CA LEU A 71 9.42 -2.72 6.92
C LEU A 71 9.59 -1.20 6.84
N PHE A 72 9.18 -0.59 5.73
CA PHE A 72 9.32 0.85 5.52
C PHE A 72 8.36 1.67 6.36
N GLU A 73 7.17 1.16 6.67
CA GLU A 73 6.24 1.81 7.60
C GLU A 73 6.87 1.95 9.00
N ALA A 74 7.41 0.86 9.55
CA ALA A 74 8.07 0.90 10.85
C ALA A 74 9.33 1.77 10.86
N LEU A 75 10.14 1.73 9.79
CA LEU A 75 11.32 2.58 9.65
C LEU A 75 10.93 4.08 9.60
N ALA A 76 9.88 4.42 8.86
CA ALA A 76 9.38 5.79 8.74
C ALA A 76 8.86 6.34 10.07
N GLU A 77 8.16 5.53 10.87
CA GLU A 77 7.73 5.91 12.23
C GLU A 77 8.92 6.24 13.15
N GLN A 78 10.07 5.59 12.92
CA GLN A 78 11.31 5.89 13.62
C GLN A 78 12.12 7.03 13.00
N GLY A 79 11.63 7.63 11.92
CA GLY A 79 12.24 8.79 11.25
C GLY A 79 13.19 8.42 10.12
N PHE A 80 13.33 7.14 9.77
CA PHE A 80 14.07 6.70 8.59
C PHE A 80 13.13 6.71 7.38
N VAL A 81 13.26 7.74 6.55
CA VAL A 81 12.43 7.95 5.37
C VAL A 81 13.28 7.67 4.14
N LYS A 82 12.82 6.69 3.34
CA LYS A 82 13.44 6.31 2.08
C LYS A 82 13.64 7.54 1.18
N ASP A 83 14.80 7.63 0.54
CA ASP A 83 15.20 8.68 -0.40
C ASP A 83 15.34 10.09 0.23
N ARG A 84 15.18 10.20 1.55
CA ARG A 84 15.44 11.43 2.33
C ARG A 84 16.68 11.28 3.20
N ASN A 85 16.65 10.34 4.14
CA ASN A 85 17.77 10.02 5.04
C ASN A 85 18.08 8.51 5.10
N LEU A 86 17.39 7.70 4.28
CA LEU A 86 17.65 6.29 4.10
C LEU A 86 17.75 5.97 2.61
N GLN A 87 18.94 5.61 2.13
CA GLN A 87 19.16 5.06 0.80
C GLN A 87 19.00 3.54 0.86
N VAL A 88 18.23 2.98 -0.07
CA VAL A 88 17.95 1.54 -0.09
C VAL A 88 18.38 0.94 -1.42
N ILE A 89 19.18 -0.13 -1.35
CA ILE A 89 19.63 -0.90 -2.51
C ILE A 89 18.89 -2.24 -2.51
N PHE A 90 18.08 -2.47 -3.53
CA PHE A 90 17.40 -3.76 -3.73
C PHE A 90 18.22 -4.63 -4.67
N LYS A 91 18.46 -5.89 -4.28
CA LYS A 91 19.05 -6.92 -5.14
C LYS A 91 18.30 -8.24 -4.95
N HIS A 92 17.93 -8.87 -6.06
CA HIS A 92 17.37 -10.21 -6.02
C HIS A 92 18.26 -11.24 -6.72
N ALA A 93 18.09 -12.49 -6.32
CA ALA A 93 18.82 -13.63 -6.88
C ALA A 93 18.17 -14.24 -8.13
N ASN A 94 17.12 -13.60 -8.68
CA ASN A 94 16.39 -14.08 -9.87
C ASN A 94 15.79 -15.48 -9.70
N ALA A 95 15.35 -15.82 -8.48
CA ALA A 95 14.85 -17.14 -8.12
C ALA A 95 15.90 -18.27 -8.27
N GLU A 96 17.19 -17.92 -8.29
CA GLU A 96 18.30 -18.85 -8.41
C GLU A 96 19.12 -18.90 -7.12
N ILE A 97 19.00 -19.99 -6.36
CA ILE A 97 19.78 -20.19 -5.11
C ILE A 97 21.28 -19.96 -5.32
N PRO A 98 21.93 -20.45 -6.41
CA PRO A 98 23.36 -20.24 -6.64
C PRO A 98 23.77 -18.76 -6.78
N MET A 99 22.84 -17.86 -7.11
CA MET A 99 23.12 -16.42 -7.26
C MET A 99 23.10 -15.66 -5.94
N ILE A 100 22.52 -16.23 -4.87
CA ILE A 100 22.36 -15.56 -3.58
C ILE A 100 23.70 -15.13 -2.95
N PRO A 101 24.76 -15.97 -2.92
CA PRO A 101 26.03 -15.57 -2.32
C PRO A 101 26.67 -14.37 -3.01
N SER A 102 26.61 -14.27 -4.35
CA SER A 102 27.18 -13.13 -5.08
C SER A 102 26.39 -11.84 -4.86
N VAL A 103 25.05 -11.93 -4.75
CA VAL A 103 24.19 -10.81 -4.37
C VAL A 103 24.58 -10.27 -2.99
N LEU A 104 24.74 -11.15 -2.00
CA LEU A 104 25.09 -10.77 -0.63
C LEU A 104 26.51 -10.24 -0.51
N GLN A 105 27.48 -10.87 -1.17
CA GLN A 105 28.87 -10.41 -1.20
C GLN A 105 28.94 -8.98 -1.72
N SER A 106 28.24 -8.69 -2.82
CA SER A 106 28.21 -7.34 -3.38
C SER A 106 27.56 -6.31 -2.45
N LEU A 107 26.65 -6.71 -1.57
CA LEU A 107 26.07 -5.82 -0.56
C LEU A 107 27.01 -5.62 0.63
N ASP A 108 27.68 -6.67 1.11
CA ASP A 108 28.65 -6.59 2.21
C ASP A 108 29.88 -5.74 1.84
N ASP A 109 30.28 -5.76 0.55
CA ASP A 109 31.34 -4.90 0.02
C ASP A 109 30.90 -3.42 -0.14
N GLY A 110 29.59 -3.16 -0.13
CA GLY A 110 28.99 -1.86 -0.43
C GLY A 110 29.08 -0.80 0.68
N SER A 111 29.75 -1.10 1.80
CA SER A 111 29.83 -0.22 2.98
C SER A 111 28.44 0.25 3.44
N LEU A 112 27.53 -0.70 3.63
CA LEU A 112 26.15 -0.48 4.07
C LEU A 112 26.07 -0.47 5.60
N ASP A 113 25.13 0.30 6.15
CA ASP A 113 24.82 0.31 7.59
C ASP A 113 24.04 -0.93 8.02
N LEU A 114 23.27 -1.53 7.10
CA LEU A 114 22.42 -2.70 7.37
C LEU A 114 22.17 -3.53 6.10
N ILE A 115 22.18 -4.86 6.22
CA ILE A 115 21.66 -5.80 5.21
C ILE A 115 20.41 -6.50 5.74
N VAL A 116 19.36 -6.53 4.93
CA VAL A 116 18.08 -7.17 5.22
C VAL A 116 17.85 -8.31 4.23
N PRO A 117 18.20 -9.56 4.57
CA PRO A 117 17.95 -10.71 3.71
C PRO A 117 16.49 -11.18 3.84
N LEU A 118 15.81 -11.29 2.70
CA LEU A 118 14.46 -11.83 2.49
C LEU A 118 14.50 -12.95 1.46
N SER A 119 14.96 -14.10 1.92
CA SER A 119 14.10 -15.05 2.62
C SER A 119 15.03 -16.04 3.29
N THR A 120 14.54 -17.19 3.77
CA THR A 120 15.38 -18.22 4.42
C THR A 120 16.65 -18.59 3.63
N PRO A 121 16.63 -18.85 2.30
CA PRO A 121 17.86 -19.09 1.54
C PRO A 121 18.81 -17.87 1.53
N CYS A 122 18.30 -16.65 1.49
CA CYS A 122 19.13 -15.44 1.63
C CYS A 122 19.74 -15.32 3.03
N LEU A 123 18.99 -15.63 4.10
CA LEU A 123 19.55 -15.66 5.46
C LEU A 123 20.63 -16.74 5.58
N ALA A 124 20.38 -17.95 5.07
CA ALA A 124 21.33 -19.06 5.15
C ALA A 124 22.65 -18.74 4.43
N ALA A 125 22.58 -18.06 3.29
CA ALA A 125 23.76 -17.55 2.60
C ALA A 125 24.40 -16.36 3.35
N ALA A 126 23.60 -15.48 3.98
CA ALA A 126 24.11 -14.35 4.75
C ALA A 126 24.93 -14.81 5.96
N CYS A 127 24.46 -15.83 6.70
CA CYS A 127 25.23 -16.48 7.78
C CYS A 127 26.64 -16.90 7.32
N LYS A 128 26.78 -17.32 6.06
CA LYS A 128 28.04 -17.83 5.50
C LYS A 128 28.87 -16.79 4.76
N THR A 129 28.28 -15.70 4.28
CA THR A 129 28.94 -14.78 3.33
C THR A 129 29.15 -13.40 3.94
N VAL A 130 28.15 -12.88 4.65
CA VAL A 130 28.22 -11.54 5.25
C VAL A 130 29.13 -11.61 6.47
N ARG A 131 30.09 -10.68 6.55
CA ARG A 131 31.07 -10.64 7.65
C ARG A 131 31.20 -9.25 8.26
N ARG A 132 30.86 -8.20 7.53
CA ARG A 132 31.17 -6.81 7.91
C ARG A 132 29.92 -6.05 8.33
N THR A 133 28.83 -6.19 7.58
CA THR A 133 27.62 -5.41 7.79
C THR A 133 26.63 -6.14 8.73
N PRO A 134 26.00 -5.43 9.68
CA PRO A 134 24.91 -5.98 10.49
C PRO A 134 23.76 -6.53 9.64
N VAL A 135 23.14 -7.63 10.10
CA VAL A 135 22.05 -8.31 9.40
C VAL A 135 20.78 -8.29 10.24
N VAL A 136 19.67 -7.82 9.63
CA VAL A 136 18.32 -7.94 10.19
C VAL A 136 17.45 -8.70 9.20
N PHE A 137 17.18 -9.98 9.43
CA PHE A 137 16.39 -10.80 8.50
C PHE A 137 14.89 -10.62 8.69
N SER A 138 14.16 -10.90 7.61
CA SER A 138 12.70 -10.98 7.57
C SER A 138 12.28 -12.01 6.53
N TYR A 139 11.00 -12.36 6.47
CA TYR A 139 10.49 -13.34 5.48
C TYR A 139 11.18 -14.72 5.60
N VAL A 140 11.46 -15.15 6.84
CA VAL A 140 12.16 -16.39 7.17
C VAL A 140 11.26 -17.28 8.02
N TYR A 141 11.09 -18.55 7.66
CA TYR A 141 10.30 -19.48 8.46
C TYR A 141 11.03 -19.97 9.70
N ASP A 142 12.28 -20.41 9.55
CA ASP A 142 13.09 -20.93 10.64
C ASP A 142 14.53 -20.38 10.54
N PRO A 143 14.88 -19.35 11.32
CA PRO A 143 16.23 -18.78 11.31
C PRO A 143 17.27 -19.74 11.90
N ILE A 144 16.88 -20.69 12.75
CA ILE A 144 17.80 -21.69 13.32
C ILE A 144 18.16 -22.72 12.25
N ALA A 145 17.17 -23.20 11.48
CA ALA A 145 17.43 -24.06 10.34
C ALA A 145 18.28 -23.37 9.25
N ALA A 146 18.17 -22.05 9.11
CA ALA A 146 19.04 -21.25 8.26
C ALA A 146 20.47 -21.07 8.80
N GLY A 147 20.74 -21.46 10.06
CA GLY A 147 22.05 -21.36 10.69
C GLY A 147 22.33 -20.01 11.35
N ALA A 148 21.31 -19.21 11.66
CA ALA A 148 21.48 -17.91 12.33
C ALA A 148 21.86 -18.04 13.81
N GLY A 149 21.73 -19.22 14.41
CA GLY A 149 22.01 -19.44 15.83
C GLY A 149 21.66 -20.83 16.33
N LYS A 150 21.82 -21.04 17.63
CA LYS A 150 21.34 -22.24 18.35
C LYS A 150 19.96 -22.03 18.97
N SER A 151 19.61 -20.79 19.31
CA SER A 151 18.29 -20.41 19.81
C SER A 151 17.98 -18.96 19.42
N LEU A 152 16.78 -18.47 19.77
CA LEU A 152 16.40 -17.08 19.52
C LEU A 152 17.27 -16.06 20.29
N SER A 153 17.92 -16.46 21.39
CA SER A 153 18.80 -15.61 22.20
C SER A 153 20.28 -15.95 22.09
N ASP A 154 20.62 -17.16 21.64
CA ASP A 154 22.00 -17.60 21.34
C ASP A 154 22.17 -17.69 19.81
N HIS A 155 22.53 -16.57 19.21
CA HIS A 155 22.62 -16.39 17.77
C HIS A 155 23.93 -15.72 17.33
N LEU A 156 24.22 -15.78 16.03
CA LEU A 156 25.40 -15.15 15.45
C LEU A 156 25.40 -13.66 15.77
N SER A 157 26.53 -13.15 16.25
CA SER A 157 26.64 -11.80 16.83
C SER A 157 26.27 -10.67 15.88
N HIS A 158 26.37 -10.87 14.56
CA HIS A 158 26.07 -9.91 13.51
C HIS A 158 24.67 -10.09 12.89
N ILE A 159 23.86 -11.02 13.40
CA ILE A 159 22.55 -11.38 12.83
C ILE A 159 21.47 -11.29 13.90
N THR A 160 20.37 -10.62 13.58
CA THR A 160 19.11 -10.70 14.32
C THR A 160 17.95 -10.59 13.33
N GLY A 161 16.70 -10.60 13.78
CA GLY A 161 15.55 -10.45 12.89
C GLY A 161 14.29 -11.10 13.39
N VAL A 162 13.30 -11.23 12.50
CA VAL A 162 11.99 -11.80 12.81
C VAL A 162 11.72 -12.97 11.88
N GLY A 163 11.65 -14.16 12.47
CA GLY A 163 11.16 -15.37 11.83
C GLY A 163 9.64 -15.49 11.97
N SER A 164 9.04 -16.33 11.14
CA SER A 164 7.61 -16.58 11.13
C SER A 164 7.37 -18.03 10.73
N PHE A 165 7.31 -18.95 11.70
CA PHE A 165 7.00 -20.35 11.39
C PHE A 165 5.50 -20.52 11.07
N PRO A 166 5.10 -21.26 10.02
CA PRO A 166 3.70 -21.39 9.63
C PRO A 166 2.87 -22.20 10.64
N PRO A 167 1.56 -21.90 10.80
CA PRO A 167 0.67 -22.61 11.71
C PRO A 167 0.19 -23.93 11.09
N LEU A 168 1.03 -24.97 11.13
CA LEU A 168 0.80 -26.23 10.41
C LEU A 168 -0.38 -27.04 10.97
N GLU A 169 -0.57 -27.06 12.29
CA GLU A 169 -1.71 -27.72 12.91
C GLU A 169 -3.03 -27.11 12.44
N ASP A 170 -3.14 -25.78 12.48
CA ASP A 170 -4.30 -25.04 11.95
C ASP A 170 -4.51 -25.31 10.46
N THR A 171 -3.42 -25.39 9.69
CA THR A 171 -3.49 -25.69 8.25
C THR A 171 -4.14 -27.05 8.01
N ILE A 172 -3.70 -28.08 8.72
CA ILE A 172 -4.24 -29.45 8.58
C ILE A 172 -5.69 -29.52 9.08
N ASP A 173 -6.01 -28.82 10.17
CA ASP A 173 -7.39 -28.75 10.69
C ASP A 173 -8.35 -28.10 9.69
N VAL A 174 -7.93 -27.01 9.04
CA VAL A 174 -8.75 -26.35 8.02
C VAL A 174 -8.89 -27.21 6.76
N ILE A 175 -7.83 -27.90 6.32
CA ILE A 175 -7.90 -28.86 5.21
C ILE A 175 -8.98 -29.92 5.51
N LEU A 176 -8.96 -30.53 6.70
CA LEU A 176 -9.92 -31.56 7.11
C LEU A 176 -11.36 -31.04 7.17
N LYS A 177 -11.56 -29.79 7.62
CA LYS A 177 -12.89 -29.17 7.70
C LYS A 177 -13.45 -28.79 6.33
N ILE A 178 -12.61 -28.32 5.41
CA ILE A 178 -13.02 -27.94 4.05
C ILE A 178 -13.21 -29.18 3.17
N LYS A 179 -12.36 -30.19 3.30
CA LYS A 179 -12.46 -31.47 2.59
C LYS A 179 -12.56 -32.62 3.59
N PRO A 180 -13.78 -32.90 4.11
CA PRO A 180 -14.00 -34.08 4.94
C PRO A 180 -13.59 -35.36 4.19
N GLY A 181 -12.89 -36.25 4.89
CA GLY A 181 -12.46 -37.54 4.35
C GLY A 181 -11.18 -37.51 3.51
N VAL A 182 -10.40 -36.42 3.53
CA VAL A 182 -9.03 -36.39 2.96
C VAL A 182 -8.19 -37.51 3.60
N LYS A 183 -7.54 -38.34 2.77
CA LYS A 183 -6.67 -39.45 3.17
C LYS A 183 -5.25 -39.27 2.66
N ALA A 184 -5.06 -38.53 1.57
CA ALA A 184 -3.75 -38.20 1.03
C ALA A 184 -3.68 -36.74 0.59
N VAL A 185 -2.59 -36.06 0.92
CA VAL A 185 -2.29 -34.68 0.51
C VAL A 185 -0.98 -34.67 -0.26
N GLY A 186 -1.00 -34.10 -1.46
CA GLY A 186 0.19 -33.91 -2.28
C GLY A 186 0.87 -32.59 -1.96
N THR A 187 2.20 -32.59 -1.93
CA THR A 187 3.01 -31.38 -1.76
C THR A 187 4.26 -31.44 -2.62
N LEU A 188 4.77 -30.27 -2.98
CA LEU A 188 6.05 -30.12 -3.67
C LEU A 188 6.87 -29.00 -3.05
N TYR A 189 8.19 -29.16 -3.05
CA TYR A 189 9.11 -28.20 -2.46
C TYR A 189 10.52 -28.31 -3.03
N ASN A 190 11.31 -27.24 -2.92
CA ASN A 190 12.72 -27.27 -3.24
C ASN A 190 13.52 -27.93 -2.12
N SER A 191 14.17 -29.05 -2.44
CA SER A 191 14.99 -29.81 -1.48
C SER A 191 16.23 -29.05 -1.00
N SER A 192 16.62 -27.99 -1.70
CA SER A 192 17.74 -27.11 -1.34
C SER A 192 17.33 -25.97 -0.39
N GLU A 193 16.03 -25.81 -0.08
CA GLU A 193 15.52 -24.78 0.82
C GLU A 193 15.32 -25.31 2.26
N ALA A 194 16.12 -24.80 3.20
CA ALA A 194 16.10 -25.26 4.60
C ALA A 194 14.74 -25.04 5.29
N ASN A 195 14.03 -23.95 4.95
CA ASN A 195 12.65 -23.69 5.38
C ASN A 195 11.73 -24.82 4.99
N SER A 196 11.75 -25.21 3.72
CA SER A 196 10.86 -26.21 3.17
C SER A 196 11.13 -27.58 3.77
N VAL A 197 12.41 -27.99 3.82
CA VAL A 197 12.81 -29.26 4.46
C VAL A 197 12.34 -29.32 5.92
N LYS A 198 12.51 -28.23 6.67
CA LYS A 198 12.07 -28.16 8.06
C LYS A 198 10.55 -28.25 8.20
N VAL A 199 9.81 -27.47 7.41
CA VAL A 199 8.35 -27.44 7.48
C VAL A 199 7.76 -28.79 7.08
N ILE A 200 8.23 -29.38 5.98
CA ILE A 200 7.78 -30.69 5.52
C ILE A 200 8.09 -31.78 6.54
N SER A 201 9.24 -31.71 7.22
CA SER A 201 9.54 -32.63 8.33
C SER A 201 8.53 -32.55 9.47
N VAL A 202 8.08 -31.35 9.86
CA VAL A 202 7.08 -31.17 10.93
C VAL A 202 5.70 -31.60 10.43
N ALA A 203 5.34 -31.20 9.21
CA ALA A 203 4.07 -31.53 8.59
C ALA A 203 3.89 -33.04 8.44
N ARG A 204 4.93 -33.78 8.07
CA ARG A 204 4.90 -35.25 7.94
C ARG A 204 4.42 -35.92 9.22
N GLU A 205 4.95 -35.50 10.38
CA GLU A 205 4.53 -36.01 11.67
C GLU A 205 3.09 -35.61 12.02
N LEU A 206 2.67 -34.39 11.69
CA LEU A 206 1.32 -33.91 11.94
C LEU A 206 0.27 -34.61 11.07
N PHE A 207 0.52 -34.77 9.77
CA PHE A 207 -0.34 -35.51 8.86
C PHE A 207 -0.44 -36.99 9.27
N LYS A 208 0.68 -37.62 9.63
CA LYS A 208 0.70 -39.00 10.14
C LYS A 208 -0.16 -39.17 11.40
N LYS A 209 -0.09 -38.24 12.35
CA LYS A 209 -0.95 -38.24 13.56
C LYS A 209 -2.44 -38.14 13.24
N ARG A 210 -2.79 -37.52 12.10
CA ARG A 210 -4.18 -37.41 11.62
C ARG A 210 -4.57 -38.54 10.66
N GLY A 211 -3.69 -39.53 10.44
CA GLY A 211 -3.95 -40.66 9.55
C GLY A 211 -3.96 -40.28 8.06
N ILE A 212 -3.34 -39.15 7.70
CA ILE A 212 -3.28 -38.64 6.34
C ILE A 212 -1.88 -38.93 5.78
N ARG A 213 -1.82 -39.46 4.56
CA ARG A 213 -0.58 -39.66 3.82
C ARG A 213 -0.12 -38.34 3.19
N LEU A 214 1.12 -37.93 3.46
CA LEU A 214 1.74 -36.80 2.78
C LEU A 214 2.58 -37.33 1.61
N GLU A 215 2.17 -37.03 0.38
CA GLU A 215 2.89 -37.38 -0.85
C GLU A 215 3.80 -36.23 -1.25
N GLU A 216 5.10 -36.49 -1.32
CA GLU A 216 6.12 -35.46 -1.53
C GLU A 216 6.78 -35.61 -2.91
N VAL A 217 6.97 -34.48 -3.60
CA VAL A 217 7.84 -34.37 -4.78
C VAL A 217 8.79 -33.21 -4.60
N THR A 218 10.09 -33.45 -4.78
CA THR A 218 11.09 -32.40 -4.68
C THR A 218 11.39 -31.79 -6.03
N VAL A 219 11.68 -30.49 -6.04
CA VAL A 219 12.28 -29.76 -7.17
C VAL A 219 13.64 -29.19 -6.77
N THR A 220 14.36 -28.66 -7.76
CA THR A 220 15.58 -27.87 -7.55
C THR A 220 15.50 -26.46 -8.17
N GLY A 221 14.53 -26.22 -9.06
CA GLY A 221 14.30 -24.94 -9.72
C GLY A 221 12.85 -24.73 -10.17
N THR A 222 12.52 -23.50 -10.58
CA THR A 222 11.15 -23.08 -10.93
C THR A 222 10.61 -23.76 -12.21
N ASN A 223 11.50 -24.14 -13.13
CA ASN A 223 11.19 -24.84 -14.37
C ASN A 223 10.60 -26.25 -14.15
N GLU A 224 10.91 -26.89 -13.03
CA GLU A 224 10.43 -28.24 -12.69
C GLU A 224 9.04 -28.23 -12.00
N VAL A 225 8.60 -27.07 -11.50
CA VAL A 225 7.43 -26.95 -10.62
C VAL A 225 6.15 -27.47 -11.27
N TYR A 226 5.90 -27.17 -12.55
CA TYR A 226 4.72 -27.68 -13.24
C TYR A 226 4.71 -29.21 -13.29
N GLN A 227 5.82 -29.82 -13.70
CA GLN A 227 5.93 -31.27 -13.83
C GLN A 227 5.85 -31.94 -12.46
N ALA A 228 6.49 -31.39 -11.44
CA ALA A 228 6.42 -31.89 -10.07
C ALA A 228 4.98 -31.85 -9.51
N ALA A 229 4.27 -30.75 -9.75
CA ALA A 229 2.87 -30.62 -9.39
C ALA A 229 2.01 -31.67 -10.12
N ASP A 230 2.24 -31.89 -11.42
CA ASP A 230 1.46 -32.85 -12.22
C ASP A 230 1.71 -34.30 -11.76
N VAL A 231 2.97 -34.62 -11.43
CA VAL A 231 3.36 -35.92 -10.89
C VAL A 231 2.71 -36.16 -9.52
N VAL A 232 2.81 -35.23 -8.57
CA VAL A 232 2.23 -35.44 -7.23
C VAL A 232 0.70 -35.51 -7.27
N SER A 233 0.06 -34.74 -8.16
CA SER A 233 -1.39 -34.78 -8.37
C SER A 233 -1.85 -36.15 -8.90
N SER A 234 -1.00 -36.83 -9.68
CA SER A 234 -1.29 -38.15 -10.24
C SER A 234 -1.10 -39.31 -9.24
N ARG A 235 -0.59 -39.06 -8.02
CA ARG A 235 -0.34 -40.08 -6.99
C ARG A 235 -1.55 -40.41 -6.10
N GLN A 236 -2.77 -40.26 -6.64
CA GLN A 236 -4.02 -40.51 -5.92
C GLN A 236 -4.07 -39.73 -4.59
N VAL A 237 -3.88 -38.42 -4.69
CA VAL A 237 -4.06 -37.48 -3.58
C VAL A 237 -5.44 -36.87 -3.63
N ASP A 238 -5.98 -36.45 -2.48
CA ASP A 238 -7.31 -35.86 -2.35
C ASP A 238 -7.27 -34.33 -2.33
N ALA A 239 -6.10 -33.75 -2.09
CA ALA A 239 -5.84 -32.32 -2.04
C ALA A 239 -4.36 -32.04 -2.32
N LEU A 240 -4.05 -30.81 -2.72
CA LEU A 240 -2.69 -30.28 -2.79
C LEU A 240 -2.47 -29.27 -1.67
N TRP A 241 -1.26 -29.24 -1.13
CA TRP A 241 -0.83 -28.24 -0.16
C TRP A 241 0.58 -27.75 -0.49
N VAL A 242 0.74 -26.44 -0.57
CA VAL A 242 2.03 -25.77 -0.75
C VAL A 242 2.30 -24.90 0.47
N THR A 243 3.53 -24.94 0.96
CA THR A 243 3.98 -24.19 2.14
C THR A 243 5.19 -23.36 1.74
N GLY A 244 5.33 -22.14 2.26
CA GLY A 244 6.21 -21.04 1.80
C GLY A 244 7.62 -21.41 1.36
N ASP A 245 7.68 -22.06 0.20
CA ASP A 245 8.85 -22.49 -0.54
C ASP A 245 9.04 -21.48 -1.65
N ASN A 246 10.19 -20.81 -1.64
CA ASN A 246 10.41 -19.64 -2.48
C ASN A 246 10.37 -20.04 -3.96
N THR A 247 10.91 -21.22 -4.29
CA THR A 247 10.90 -21.77 -5.65
C THR A 247 9.48 -22.09 -6.13
N ALA A 248 8.66 -22.75 -5.31
CA ALA A 248 7.29 -23.10 -5.65
C ALA A 248 6.40 -21.85 -5.76
N LEU A 249 6.59 -20.85 -4.89
CA LEU A 249 5.84 -19.60 -4.92
C LEU A 249 6.11 -18.78 -6.19
N GLN A 250 7.35 -18.77 -6.68
CA GLN A 250 7.70 -18.10 -7.94
C GLN A 250 7.01 -18.71 -9.16
N ALA A 251 6.64 -20.00 -9.10
CA ALA A 251 5.91 -20.71 -10.14
C ALA A 251 4.49 -21.10 -9.71
N PHE A 252 3.89 -20.39 -8.75
CA PHE A 252 2.63 -20.82 -8.12
C PHE A 252 1.45 -20.90 -9.09
N ASP A 253 1.40 -20.03 -10.11
CA ASP A 253 0.39 -20.10 -11.17
C ASP A 253 0.39 -21.44 -11.92
N ALA A 254 1.57 -22.07 -12.06
CA ALA A 254 1.68 -23.39 -12.65
C ALA A 254 1.03 -24.46 -11.77
N ILE A 255 1.20 -24.36 -10.45
CA ILE A 255 0.58 -25.26 -9.46
C ILE A 255 -0.94 -25.10 -9.48
N GLY A 256 -1.44 -23.86 -9.52
CA GLY A 256 -2.88 -23.57 -9.64
C GLY A 256 -3.51 -24.19 -10.89
N LYS A 257 -2.83 -24.08 -12.05
CA LYS A 257 -3.27 -24.73 -13.31
C LYS A 257 -3.33 -26.25 -13.21
N VAL A 258 -2.34 -26.87 -12.56
CA VAL A 258 -2.33 -28.32 -12.35
C VAL A 258 -3.45 -28.74 -11.38
N ALA A 259 -3.66 -27.99 -10.30
CA ALA A 259 -4.75 -28.25 -9.36
C ALA A 259 -6.11 -28.22 -10.07
N GLU A 260 -6.34 -27.23 -10.95
CA GLU A 260 -7.55 -27.14 -11.77
C GLU A 260 -7.66 -28.32 -12.75
N LYS A 261 -6.58 -28.66 -13.46
CA LYS A 261 -6.52 -29.82 -14.38
C LYS A 261 -6.94 -31.12 -13.70
N HIS A 262 -6.44 -31.38 -12.50
CA HIS A 262 -6.72 -32.61 -11.74
C HIS A 262 -7.96 -32.50 -10.85
N HIS A 263 -8.66 -31.36 -10.85
CA HIS A 263 -9.83 -31.10 -10.01
C HIS A 263 -9.55 -31.28 -8.50
N LEU A 264 -8.34 -30.91 -8.06
CA LEU A 264 -7.89 -31.04 -6.67
C LEU A 264 -7.99 -29.68 -5.94
N PRO A 265 -8.51 -29.64 -4.70
CA PRO A 265 -8.40 -28.44 -3.87
C PRO A 265 -6.94 -28.16 -3.50
N LEU A 266 -6.48 -26.95 -3.81
CA LEU A 266 -5.15 -26.46 -3.47
C LEU A 266 -5.21 -25.56 -2.22
N PHE A 267 -4.41 -25.87 -1.21
CA PHE A 267 -4.25 -25.09 0.01
C PHE A 267 -2.85 -24.46 0.08
N ILE A 268 -2.72 -23.29 0.71
CA ILE A 268 -1.43 -22.60 0.86
C ILE A 268 -1.24 -21.94 2.23
N ASN A 269 0.01 -21.69 2.65
CA ASN A 269 0.33 -20.93 3.87
C ASN A 269 0.61 -19.43 3.64
N ASP A 270 0.49 -18.95 2.40
CA ASP A 270 0.79 -17.58 2.00
C ASP A 270 -0.49 -16.93 1.44
N PRO A 271 -1.24 -16.18 2.29
CA PRO A 271 -2.53 -15.61 1.94
C PRO A 271 -2.56 -14.82 0.62
N GLU A 272 -1.46 -14.15 0.28
CA GLU A 272 -1.30 -13.32 -0.90
C GLU A 272 -1.47 -14.11 -2.21
N PHE A 273 -1.22 -15.42 -2.19
CA PHE A 273 -1.29 -16.29 -3.36
C PHE A 273 -2.67 -16.95 -3.53
N THR A 274 -3.62 -16.73 -2.61
CA THR A 274 -4.91 -17.45 -2.60
C THR A 274 -5.71 -17.27 -3.90
N ALA A 275 -5.59 -16.09 -4.52
CA ALA A 275 -6.29 -15.78 -5.77
C ALA A 275 -5.77 -16.58 -6.98
N LYS A 276 -4.58 -17.18 -6.91
CA LYS A 276 -3.93 -17.94 -7.99
C LYS A 276 -4.35 -19.42 -8.04
N GLY A 277 -5.62 -19.69 -7.72
CA GLY A 277 -6.21 -21.03 -7.82
C GLY A 277 -6.24 -21.86 -6.53
N ALA A 278 -5.78 -21.33 -5.39
CA ALA A 278 -5.99 -22.00 -4.11
C ALA A 278 -7.44 -21.82 -3.61
N VAL A 279 -7.95 -22.83 -2.91
CA VAL A 279 -9.29 -22.81 -2.30
C VAL A 279 -9.29 -22.05 -0.96
N ALA A 280 -8.19 -22.16 -0.21
CA ALA A 280 -8.00 -21.44 1.04
C ALA A 280 -6.50 -21.28 1.35
N ALA A 281 -6.18 -20.22 2.08
CA ALA A 281 -4.89 -20.03 2.70
C ALA A 281 -4.99 -19.93 4.21
N ILE A 282 -4.06 -20.56 4.91
CA ILE A 282 -3.95 -20.53 6.37
C ILE A 282 -2.49 -20.27 6.70
N GLY A 283 -2.13 -19.03 6.98
CA GLY A 283 -0.75 -18.77 7.32
C GLY A 283 -0.45 -17.32 7.59
N ILE A 284 0.65 -16.81 7.07
CA ILE A 284 1.36 -15.70 7.72
C ILE A 284 1.02 -14.37 7.06
N GLY A 285 0.56 -13.40 7.84
CA GLY A 285 0.42 -12.01 7.43
C GLY A 285 1.78 -11.31 7.32
N TRP A 286 2.41 -11.36 6.15
CA TRP A 286 3.79 -10.90 5.97
C TRP A 286 4.04 -9.41 6.24
N ARG A 287 3.02 -8.56 6.08
CA ARG A 287 3.11 -7.13 6.44
C ARG A 287 3.51 -6.93 7.90
N GLN A 288 2.92 -7.69 8.83
CA GLN A 288 3.20 -7.50 10.25
C GLN A 288 4.59 -8.01 10.63
N THR A 289 5.05 -9.09 10.00
CA THR A 289 6.45 -9.55 10.10
C THR A 289 7.41 -8.47 9.59
N GLY A 290 7.11 -7.85 8.44
CA GLY A 290 7.88 -6.72 7.92
C GLY A 290 7.92 -5.54 8.88
N TYR A 291 6.78 -5.16 9.46
CA TYR A 291 6.70 -4.08 10.45
C TYR A 291 7.55 -4.35 11.69
N ARG A 292 7.47 -5.56 12.26
CA ARG A 292 8.34 -5.94 13.38
C ARG A 292 9.82 -5.92 13.00
N SER A 293 10.15 -6.44 11.82
CA SER A 293 11.53 -6.44 11.31
C SER A 293 12.04 -5.01 11.10
N GLY A 294 11.17 -4.08 10.68
CA GLY A 294 11.51 -2.66 10.50
C GLY A 294 11.80 -1.96 11.82
N ARG A 295 11.11 -2.35 12.90
CA ARG A 295 11.44 -1.88 14.26
C ARG A 295 12.81 -2.40 14.72
N VAL A 296 13.14 -3.66 14.42
CA VAL A 296 14.47 -4.22 14.70
C VAL A 296 15.55 -3.54 13.85
N ALA A 297 15.28 -3.32 12.56
CA ALA A 297 16.17 -2.60 11.65
C ALA A 297 16.44 -1.17 12.14
N ALA A 298 15.41 -0.45 12.61
CA ALA A 298 15.57 0.88 13.19
C ALA A 298 16.50 0.86 14.42
N ARG A 299 16.38 -0.13 15.32
CA ARG A 299 17.26 -0.27 16.48
C ARG A 299 18.73 -0.42 16.07
N VAL A 300 18.98 -1.27 15.09
CA VAL A 300 20.35 -1.52 14.57
C VAL A 300 20.90 -0.26 13.87
N LEU A 301 20.09 0.43 13.06
CA LEU A 301 20.49 1.69 12.42
C LEU A 301 20.77 2.81 13.45
N LEU A 302 20.10 2.78 14.61
CA LEU A 302 20.35 3.70 15.73
C LEU A 302 21.52 3.24 16.63
N GLY A 303 22.25 2.20 16.25
CA GLY A 303 23.51 1.79 16.89
C GLY A 303 23.39 0.70 17.95
N GLU A 304 22.20 0.12 18.16
CA GLU A 304 22.08 -1.06 19.00
C GLU A 304 22.73 -2.27 18.32
N LYS A 305 23.58 -3.01 19.06
CA LYS A 305 24.29 -4.15 18.50
C LYS A 305 23.32 -5.30 18.24
N THR A 306 23.45 -5.94 17.09
CA THR A 306 22.66 -7.13 16.73
C THR A 306 22.76 -8.23 17.79
N SER A 307 23.93 -8.42 18.42
CA SER A 307 24.16 -9.40 19.50
C SER A 307 23.30 -9.18 20.75
N ASP A 308 22.81 -7.95 20.95
CA ASP A 308 22.02 -7.57 22.11
C ASP A 308 20.51 -7.65 21.82
N ILE A 309 20.14 -7.95 20.57
CA ILE A 309 18.76 -8.05 20.11
C ILE A 309 18.42 -9.51 19.81
N PRO A 310 17.67 -10.20 20.69
CA PRO A 310 17.18 -11.54 20.41
C PRO A 310 16.37 -11.59 19.12
N MET A 311 16.49 -12.69 18.37
CA MET A 311 15.62 -12.98 17.24
C MET A 311 14.18 -13.19 17.73
N GLU A 312 13.20 -12.74 16.96
CA GLU A 312 11.79 -12.98 17.24
C GLU A 312 11.23 -14.11 16.37
N ASN A 313 10.23 -14.83 16.87
CA ASN A 313 9.34 -15.62 16.03
C ASN A 313 7.92 -15.06 16.16
N TYR A 314 7.38 -14.56 15.06
CA TYR A 314 6.05 -13.97 15.02
C TYR A 314 5.34 -14.38 13.74
N ALA A 315 4.19 -15.05 13.88
CA ALA A 315 3.31 -15.38 12.78
C ALA A 315 1.90 -14.82 13.05
N GLU A 316 1.52 -13.77 12.34
CA GLU A 316 0.12 -13.30 12.32
C GLU A 316 -0.70 -14.30 11.51
N LYS A 317 -1.47 -15.16 12.18
CA LYS A 317 -2.34 -16.11 11.48
C LYS A 317 -3.43 -15.37 10.71
N LYS A 318 -3.50 -15.63 9.40
CA LYS A 318 -4.56 -15.18 8.51
C LYS A 318 -5.19 -16.38 7.81
N VAL A 319 -6.51 -16.32 7.72
CA VAL A 319 -7.31 -17.28 6.93
C VAL A 319 -7.94 -16.51 5.78
N VAL A 320 -7.67 -16.94 4.55
CA VAL A 320 -8.28 -16.37 3.34
C VAL A 320 -8.99 -17.49 2.60
N LEU A 321 -10.23 -17.23 2.19
CA LEU A 321 -11.08 -18.20 1.51
C LEU A 321 -11.34 -17.74 0.08
N ASN A 322 -11.36 -18.67 -0.86
CA ASN A 322 -11.69 -18.41 -2.25
C ASN A 322 -13.02 -19.07 -2.62
N ASP A 323 -14.13 -18.36 -2.41
CA ASP A 323 -15.47 -18.87 -2.72
C ASP A 323 -15.63 -19.23 -4.21
N VAL A 324 -14.92 -18.55 -5.10
CA VAL A 324 -14.96 -18.85 -6.55
C VAL A 324 -14.36 -20.22 -6.83
N THR A 325 -13.14 -20.47 -6.34
CA THR A 325 -12.47 -21.76 -6.48
C THR A 325 -13.22 -22.88 -5.77
N ALA A 326 -13.71 -22.63 -4.54
CA ALA A 326 -14.50 -23.61 -3.81
C ALA A 326 -15.76 -24.03 -4.57
N LYS A 327 -16.50 -23.06 -5.12
CA LYS A 327 -17.71 -23.33 -5.91
C LYS A 327 -17.40 -24.14 -7.17
N LYS A 328 -16.31 -23.84 -7.88
CA LYS A 328 -15.86 -24.63 -9.05
C LYS A 328 -15.56 -26.09 -8.68
N LEU A 329 -15.02 -26.33 -7.49
CA LEU A 329 -14.68 -27.66 -6.98
C LEU A 329 -15.85 -28.35 -6.25
N GLY A 330 -17.04 -27.73 -6.20
CA GLY A 330 -18.19 -28.27 -5.47
C GLY A 330 -17.97 -28.31 -3.94
N LEU A 331 -17.08 -27.47 -3.41
CA LEU A 331 -16.79 -27.37 -1.98
C LEU A 331 -17.59 -26.24 -1.34
N SER A 332 -17.93 -26.42 -0.06
CA SER A 332 -18.51 -25.39 0.78
C SER A 332 -17.63 -25.16 2.02
N PHE A 333 -17.59 -23.93 2.50
CA PHE A 333 -16.88 -23.60 3.73
C PHE A 333 -17.83 -23.71 4.92
N PRO A 334 -17.51 -24.54 5.94
CA PRO A 334 -18.23 -24.56 7.20
C PRO A 334 -18.23 -23.17 7.86
N GLU A 335 -19.27 -22.85 8.62
CA GLU A 335 -19.41 -21.54 9.27
C GLU A 335 -18.24 -21.23 10.20
N GLU A 336 -17.70 -22.23 10.89
CA GLU A 336 -16.50 -22.08 11.72
C GLU A 336 -15.26 -21.67 10.91
N ILE A 337 -15.13 -22.15 9.67
CA ILE A 337 -14.03 -21.72 8.78
C ILE A 337 -14.26 -20.30 8.29
N ARG A 338 -15.52 -19.96 7.95
CA ARG A 338 -15.90 -18.61 7.56
C ARG A 338 -15.64 -17.62 8.69
N SER A 339 -15.93 -17.99 9.94
CA SER A 339 -15.71 -17.14 11.09
C SER A 339 -14.23 -16.88 11.39
N MET A 340 -13.36 -17.86 11.11
CA MET A 340 -11.90 -17.68 11.21
C MET A 340 -11.35 -16.73 10.14
N ALA A 341 -11.88 -16.80 8.91
CA ALA A 341 -11.58 -15.83 7.86
C ALA A 341 -12.18 -14.44 8.17
N SER A 342 -13.27 -14.40 8.94
CA SER A 342 -13.98 -13.20 9.38
C SER A 342 -13.50 -12.67 10.74
N SER A 343 -12.29 -12.98 11.20
CA SER A 343 -11.68 -12.22 12.32
C SER A 343 -11.41 -10.74 11.98
N THR A 344 -11.76 -10.33 10.76
CA THR A 344 -12.41 -9.03 10.55
C THR A 344 -13.78 -9.26 9.90
N GLU A 345 -14.86 -9.27 10.68
CA GLU A 345 -16.19 -8.99 10.14
C GLU A 345 -16.07 -7.62 9.49
N ARG A 346 -15.96 -7.59 8.17
CA ARG A 346 -16.05 -6.33 7.44
C ARG A 346 -17.52 -5.95 7.53
N LYS A 347 -17.86 -5.10 8.49
CA LYS A 347 -19.14 -4.39 8.52
C LYS A 347 -19.41 -3.89 7.10
N LYS A 348 -20.57 -4.24 6.55
CA LYS A 348 -20.98 -3.72 5.25
C LYS A 348 -21.04 -2.20 5.34
N LEU A 349 -20.18 -1.53 4.58
CA LEU A 349 -20.01 -0.09 4.70
C LEU A 349 -21.16 0.64 4.02
N ASN A 350 -21.76 1.60 4.69
CA ASN A 350 -22.77 2.49 4.13
C ASN A 350 -22.12 3.83 3.82
N MET A 351 -21.80 4.03 2.55
CA MET A 351 -21.07 5.20 2.08
C MET A 351 -21.98 6.14 1.30
N TYR A 352 -21.63 7.42 1.32
CA TYR A 352 -22.29 8.47 0.56
C TYR A 352 -21.26 9.26 -0.20
N MET A 353 -21.60 9.71 -1.40
CA MET A 353 -20.72 10.49 -2.26
C MET A 353 -21.47 11.71 -2.76
N ILE A 354 -20.92 12.87 -2.42
CA ILE A 354 -21.49 14.19 -2.73
C ILE A 354 -20.54 14.89 -3.68
N SER A 355 -20.97 15.10 -4.92
CA SER A 355 -20.26 15.87 -5.93
C SER A 355 -21.01 17.16 -6.26
N TYR A 356 -20.27 18.17 -6.73
CA TYR A 356 -20.86 19.48 -7.03
C TYR A 356 -21.43 19.57 -8.45
N VAL A 357 -20.65 19.15 -9.43
CA VAL A 357 -20.92 19.19 -10.87
C VAL A 357 -20.38 17.92 -11.52
N ASP A 358 -20.98 17.48 -12.63
CA ASP A 358 -20.39 16.43 -13.46
C ASP A 358 -19.22 17.01 -14.26
N SER A 359 -18.04 16.46 -14.05
CA SER A 359 -16.83 16.86 -14.77
C SER A 359 -15.88 15.67 -14.87
N PHE A 360 -14.99 15.72 -15.84
CA PHE A 360 -13.95 14.70 -16.02
C PHE A 360 -13.17 14.42 -14.72
N HIS A 361 -12.88 15.46 -13.92
CA HIS A 361 -12.12 15.31 -12.67
C HIS A 361 -12.88 14.52 -11.61
N VAL A 362 -14.20 14.73 -11.54
CA VAL A 362 -15.10 13.99 -10.65
C VAL A 362 -15.20 12.55 -11.12
N GLU A 363 -15.50 12.32 -12.40
CA GLU A 363 -15.64 10.97 -12.98
C GLU A 363 -14.38 10.12 -12.79
N GLU A 364 -13.19 10.69 -13.05
CA GLU A 364 -11.92 9.99 -12.85
C GLU A 364 -11.68 9.68 -11.36
N SER A 365 -11.99 10.63 -10.46
CA SER A 365 -11.87 10.41 -9.01
C SER A 365 -12.82 9.33 -8.53
N GLU A 366 -14.07 9.32 -9.01
CA GLU A 366 -15.05 8.29 -8.69
C GLU A 366 -14.60 6.92 -9.20
N ARG A 367 -14.14 6.82 -10.46
CA ARG A 367 -13.59 5.59 -11.02
C ARG A 367 -12.38 5.09 -10.19
N GLY A 368 -11.51 6.01 -9.79
CA GLY A 368 -10.37 5.71 -8.92
C GLY A 368 -10.80 5.16 -7.57
N ILE A 369 -11.85 5.72 -6.95
CA ILE A 369 -12.40 5.23 -5.69
C ILE A 369 -12.94 3.80 -5.87
N MET A 370 -13.74 3.57 -6.90
CA MET A 370 -14.34 2.27 -7.20
C MET A 370 -13.29 1.19 -7.45
N ASP A 371 -12.28 1.50 -8.26
CA ASP A 371 -11.17 0.59 -8.52
C ASP A 371 -10.32 0.35 -7.28
N GLY A 372 -10.12 1.37 -6.43
CA GLY A 372 -9.44 1.23 -5.15
C GLY A 372 -10.15 0.26 -4.21
N PHE A 373 -11.49 0.28 -4.17
CA PHE A 373 -12.27 -0.71 -3.44
C PHE A 373 -12.19 -2.11 -4.05
N SER A 374 -12.30 -2.21 -5.38
CA SER A 374 -12.15 -3.48 -6.10
C SER A 374 -10.79 -4.14 -5.83
N GLN A 375 -9.71 -3.36 -5.88
CA GLN A 375 -8.35 -3.80 -5.54
C GLN A 375 -8.20 -4.24 -4.08
N ALA A 376 -8.99 -3.68 -3.16
CA ALA A 376 -9.06 -4.13 -1.76
C ALA A 376 -9.95 -5.37 -1.57
N GLY A 377 -10.43 -5.96 -2.66
CA GLY A 377 -11.33 -7.10 -2.70
C GLY A 377 -12.75 -6.77 -2.25
N LEU A 378 -13.20 -5.52 -2.36
CA LEU A 378 -14.55 -5.08 -2.00
C LEU A 378 -15.41 -4.88 -3.24
N ALA A 379 -16.65 -5.33 -3.19
CA ALA A 379 -17.64 -5.17 -4.25
C ALA A 379 -18.88 -4.45 -3.71
N GLU A 380 -19.42 -3.51 -4.50
CA GLU A 380 -20.68 -2.83 -4.18
C GLU A 380 -21.82 -3.85 -4.12
N GLY A 381 -22.76 -3.68 -3.18
CA GLY A 381 -23.82 -4.63 -2.89
C GLY A 381 -23.40 -5.79 -1.98
N ARG A 382 -22.16 -6.30 -2.11
CA ARG A 382 -21.61 -7.34 -1.22
C ARG A 382 -21.02 -6.75 0.04
N ASP A 383 -20.04 -5.86 -0.09
CA ASP A 383 -19.23 -5.34 1.02
C ASP A 383 -19.55 -3.89 1.39
N TYR A 384 -20.19 -3.15 0.49
CA TYR A 384 -20.63 -1.78 0.77
C TYR A 384 -21.86 -1.37 -0.06
N THR A 385 -22.53 -0.32 0.37
CA THR A 385 -23.46 0.47 -0.45
C THR A 385 -22.88 1.86 -0.66
N LEU A 386 -23.06 2.41 -1.86
CA LEU A 386 -22.60 3.76 -2.17
C LEU A 386 -23.73 4.56 -2.82
N ILE A 387 -24.26 5.54 -2.08
CA ILE A 387 -25.22 6.49 -2.64
C ILE A 387 -24.45 7.65 -3.26
N ARG A 388 -24.68 7.88 -4.56
CA ARG A 388 -24.09 8.99 -5.31
C ARG A 388 -25.11 10.10 -5.48
N ARG A 389 -24.73 11.34 -5.20
CA ARG A 389 -25.54 12.55 -5.38
C ARG A 389 -24.70 13.67 -5.96
N ASN A 390 -25.24 14.31 -6.97
CA ASN A 390 -24.65 15.46 -7.62
C ASN A 390 -25.60 16.66 -7.45
N SER A 391 -25.07 17.83 -7.06
CA SER A 391 -25.87 19.05 -6.91
C SER A 391 -26.09 19.84 -8.19
N GLN A 392 -25.48 19.44 -9.30
CA GLN A 392 -25.59 20.05 -10.62
C GLN A 392 -25.25 21.55 -10.62
N GLY A 393 -24.23 21.92 -9.83
CA GLY A 393 -23.81 23.31 -9.63
C GLY A 393 -24.75 24.14 -8.75
N ASP A 394 -25.87 23.60 -8.28
CA ASP A 394 -26.85 24.35 -7.49
C ASP A 394 -26.58 24.23 -5.97
N THR A 395 -26.44 25.38 -5.32
CA THR A 395 -26.14 25.44 -3.88
C THR A 395 -27.34 25.01 -3.03
N ALA A 396 -28.57 25.27 -3.45
CA ALA A 396 -29.75 24.85 -2.70
C ALA A 396 -29.88 23.31 -2.69
N THR A 397 -29.64 22.69 -3.85
CA THR A 397 -29.59 21.23 -4.01
C THR A 397 -28.46 20.63 -3.20
N LEU A 398 -27.27 21.24 -3.19
CA LEU A 398 -26.15 20.80 -2.34
C LEU A 398 -26.52 20.81 -0.84
N ASN A 399 -27.24 21.84 -0.38
CA ASN A 399 -27.74 21.89 1.00
C ASN A 399 -28.68 20.73 1.31
N ASN A 400 -29.66 20.47 0.45
CA ASN A 400 -30.59 19.35 0.60
C ASN A 400 -29.87 17.99 0.60
N ILE A 401 -28.85 17.81 -0.25
CA ILE A 401 -28.06 16.57 -0.29
C ILE A 401 -27.31 16.35 1.03
N VAL A 402 -26.66 17.38 1.58
CA VAL A 402 -25.96 17.26 2.87
C VAL A 402 -26.94 17.02 4.02
N ASP A 403 -28.11 17.64 4.01
CA ASP A 403 -29.18 17.38 4.98
C ASP A 403 -29.64 15.92 4.96
N ASN A 404 -29.83 15.36 3.77
CA ASN A 404 -30.16 13.94 3.63
C ASN A 404 -29.02 13.01 4.08
N ALA A 405 -27.77 13.40 3.84
CA ALA A 405 -26.61 12.63 4.28
C ALA A 405 -26.47 12.58 5.81
N LEU A 406 -27.02 13.55 6.55
CA LEU A 406 -27.01 13.59 8.02
C LEU A 406 -28.08 12.70 8.67
N THR A 407 -29.22 12.50 8.02
CA THR A 407 -30.32 11.70 8.55
C THR A 407 -30.11 10.20 8.35
N GLU A 408 -29.37 9.84 7.30
CA GLU A 408 -29.03 8.47 6.98
C GLU A 408 -27.72 8.09 7.70
N LYS A 409 -27.73 7.12 8.63
CA LYS A 409 -26.53 6.72 9.41
C LYS A 409 -25.41 6.18 8.49
N ARG A 410 -24.49 7.04 8.03
CA ARG A 410 -23.37 6.70 7.14
C ARG A 410 -22.07 6.44 7.89
N ASP A 411 -21.27 5.53 7.34
CA ASP A 411 -19.93 5.20 7.86
C ASP A 411 -18.87 6.18 7.37
N VAL A 412 -18.96 6.57 6.10
CA VAL A 412 -18.06 7.52 5.43
C VAL A 412 -18.84 8.36 4.42
N ILE A 413 -18.57 9.66 4.38
CA ILE A 413 -19.05 10.59 3.35
C ILE A 413 -17.85 11.03 2.51
N PHE A 414 -17.93 10.76 1.21
CA PHE A 414 -17.03 11.35 0.23
C PHE A 414 -17.52 12.74 -0.15
N ALA A 415 -16.70 13.75 0.12
CA ALA A 415 -16.90 15.11 -0.36
C ALA A 415 -16.00 15.35 -1.57
N ILE A 416 -16.58 15.35 -2.77
CA ILE A 416 -15.84 15.54 -4.03
C ILE A 416 -16.00 16.99 -4.48
N CYS A 417 -14.89 17.68 -4.69
CA CYS A 417 -14.78 19.12 -4.93
C CYS A 417 -14.91 20.01 -3.68
N THR A 418 -14.50 21.26 -3.84
CA THR A 418 -14.41 22.25 -2.75
C THR A 418 -15.77 22.60 -2.13
N PRO A 419 -16.86 22.88 -2.88
CA PRO A 419 -18.13 23.27 -2.27
C PRO A 419 -18.76 22.17 -1.38
N PRO A 420 -18.78 20.88 -1.78
CA PRO A 420 -19.24 19.80 -0.90
C PRO A 420 -18.41 19.68 0.37
N LEU A 421 -17.09 19.84 0.30
CA LEU A 421 -16.25 19.85 1.50
C LEU A 421 -16.59 21.04 2.40
N GLN A 422 -16.68 22.25 1.85
CA GLN A 422 -17.01 23.46 2.63
C GLN A 422 -18.32 23.31 3.39
N LEU A 423 -19.32 22.69 2.76
CA LEU A 423 -20.60 22.45 3.42
C LEU A 423 -20.52 21.32 4.45
N ALA A 424 -19.83 20.22 4.11
CA ALA A 424 -19.62 19.09 5.01
C ALA A 424 -18.92 19.53 6.30
N VAL A 425 -17.82 20.28 6.22
CA VAL A 425 -17.08 20.75 7.41
C VAL A 425 -17.89 21.74 8.24
N LYS A 426 -18.89 22.42 7.66
CA LYS A 426 -19.79 23.31 8.40
C LYS A 426 -20.88 22.55 9.16
N ARG A 427 -21.37 21.42 8.66
CA ARG A 427 -22.59 20.77 9.17
C ARG A 427 -22.38 19.36 9.75
N ILE A 428 -21.38 18.62 9.27
CA ILE A 428 -21.11 17.23 9.65
C ILE A 428 -20.04 17.21 10.74
N ARG A 429 -20.35 16.62 11.90
CA ARG A 429 -19.42 16.45 13.03
C ARG A 429 -19.22 15.00 13.43
N ASP A 430 -20.27 14.19 13.33
CA ASP A 430 -20.30 12.83 13.87
C ASP A 430 -20.05 11.73 12.82
N VAL A 431 -19.91 12.10 11.55
CA VAL A 431 -19.59 11.19 10.45
C VAL A 431 -18.23 11.54 9.87
N ASN A 432 -17.46 10.52 9.51
CA ASN A 432 -16.16 10.71 8.91
C ASN A 432 -16.31 11.20 7.46
N VAL A 433 -15.63 12.28 7.13
CA VAL A 433 -15.59 12.89 5.80
C VAL A 433 -14.24 12.61 5.17
N VAL A 434 -14.24 11.98 4.00
CA VAL A 434 -13.05 11.78 3.16
C VAL A 434 -13.20 12.63 1.91
N PHE A 435 -12.34 13.64 1.73
CA PHE A 435 -12.43 14.50 0.56
C PHE A 435 -11.48 14.08 -0.57
N THR A 436 -11.84 14.47 -1.79
CA THR A 436 -10.98 14.39 -2.97
C THR A 436 -11.37 15.49 -3.96
N CYS A 437 -10.53 15.72 -4.98
CA CYS A 437 -10.74 16.80 -5.95
C CYS A 437 -10.86 18.20 -5.30
N VAL A 438 -10.26 18.39 -4.12
CA VAL A 438 -10.24 19.68 -3.39
C VAL A 438 -8.93 20.41 -3.62
N ALA A 439 -9.04 21.65 -4.11
CA ALA A 439 -7.89 22.50 -4.40
C ALA A 439 -7.06 22.85 -3.16
N ASP A 440 -7.72 23.36 -2.13
CA ASP A 440 -7.10 23.71 -0.86
C ASP A 440 -8.06 23.36 0.29
N PRO A 441 -7.80 22.27 1.03
CA PRO A 441 -8.68 21.84 2.10
C PRO A 441 -8.65 22.78 3.33
N VAL A 442 -7.54 23.50 3.56
CA VAL A 442 -7.42 24.46 4.66
C VAL A 442 -8.32 25.66 4.38
N ALA A 443 -8.25 26.21 3.16
CA ALA A 443 -9.13 27.29 2.74
C ALA A 443 -10.61 26.87 2.62
N ALA A 444 -10.87 25.59 2.37
CA ALA A 444 -12.21 25.02 2.45
C ALA A 444 -12.75 24.91 3.89
N GLY A 445 -11.92 25.17 4.91
CA GLY A 445 -12.31 25.14 6.32
C GLY A 445 -12.13 23.77 6.98
N ALA A 446 -11.40 22.84 6.36
CA ALA A 446 -11.20 21.49 6.90
C ALA A 446 -10.16 21.44 8.03
N GLY A 447 -9.39 22.50 8.26
CA GLY A 447 -8.33 22.52 9.26
C GLY A 447 -7.49 23.79 9.24
N LYS A 448 -6.41 23.80 10.02
CA LYS A 448 -5.37 24.85 10.01
C LYS A 448 -4.15 24.45 9.17
N SER A 449 -3.90 23.15 9.02
CA SER A 449 -2.82 22.61 8.18
C SER A 449 -3.14 21.20 7.70
N TYR A 450 -2.24 20.60 6.93
CA TYR A 450 -2.35 19.20 6.49
C TYR A 450 -2.31 18.19 7.65
N THR A 451 -1.80 18.56 8.83
CA THR A 451 -1.69 17.67 10.02
C THR A 451 -2.48 18.15 11.23
N ASP A 452 -2.92 19.41 11.25
CA ASP A 452 -3.78 20.01 12.27
C ASP A 452 -5.11 20.37 11.61
N HIS A 453 -6.05 19.44 11.64
CA HIS A 453 -7.33 19.54 10.96
C HIS A 453 -8.50 18.99 11.79
N LEU A 454 -9.72 19.19 11.30
CA LEU A 454 -10.93 18.77 11.97
C LEU A 454 -10.90 17.25 12.24
N PRO A 455 -11.40 16.80 13.42
CA PRO A 455 -11.17 15.45 13.91
C PRO A 455 -11.84 14.36 13.06
N ASN A 456 -12.93 14.71 12.36
CA ASN A 456 -13.71 13.83 11.51
C ASN A 456 -13.41 13.99 10.01
N VAL A 457 -12.39 14.76 9.62
CA VAL A 457 -12.11 15.10 8.21
C VAL A 457 -10.70 14.68 7.84
N THR A 458 -10.54 14.01 6.70
CA THR A 458 -9.25 13.71 6.06
C THR A 458 -9.45 13.61 4.54
N GLY A 459 -8.39 13.49 3.74
CA GLY A 459 -8.56 13.35 2.29
C GLY A 459 -7.35 13.70 1.46
N VAL A 460 -7.59 13.76 0.15
CA VAL A 460 -6.56 14.02 -0.87
C VAL A 460 -6.79 15.42 -1.44
N SER A 461 -5.79 16.29 -1.30
CA SER A 461 -5.76 17.58 -1.98
C SER A 461 -5.30 17.39 -3.42
N VAL A 462 -5.80 18.21 -4.34
CA VAL A 462 -5.40 18.25 -5.76
C VAL A 462 -4.81 19.61 -6.14
N GLU A 463 -4.09 20.24 -5.20
CA GLU A 463 -3.41 21.52 -5.43
C GLU A 463 -2.63 21.50 -6.76
N ALA A 464 -2.86 22.47 -7.66
CA ALA A 464 -2.22 22.50 -8.97
C ALA A 464 -0.70 22.76 -8.90
N ASP A 465 0.08 22.26 -9.86
CA ASP A 465 1.52 22.54 -9.97
C ASP A 465 1.77 23.85 -10.75
N PHE A 466 1.49 24.99 -10.12
CA PHE A 466 1.72 26.31 -10.72
C PHE A 466 3.18 26.51 -11.19
N PRO A 467 4.22 26.13 -10.40
CA PRO A 467 5.61 26.18 -10.88
C PRO A 467 5.83 25.35 -12.15
N GLY A 468 5.25 24.16 -12.23
CA GLY A 468 5.27 23.31 -13.43
C GLY A 468 4.67 24.01 -14.64
N VAL A 469 3.51 24.66 -14.48
CA VAL A 469 2.85 25.40 -15.57
C VAL A 469 3.73 26.56 -16.06
N ILE A 470 4.33 27.35 -15.16
CA ILE A 470 5.22 28.45 -15.56
C ILE A 470 6.49 27.93 -16.23
N ARG A 471 7.09 26.83 -15.75
CA ARG A 471 8.23 26.18 -16.43
C ARG A 471 7.85 25.72 -17.83
N LEU A 472 6.70 25.08 -17.98
CA LEU A 472 6.21 24.58 -19.27
C LEU A 472 5.93 25.72 -20.25
N LEU A 473 5.28 26.79 -19.78
CA LEU A 473 5.06 28.02 -20.54
C LEU A 473 6.40 28.60 -21.02
N LYS A 474 7.38 28.82 -20.13
CA LYS A 474 8.68 29.39 -20.51
C LYS A 474 9.47 28.50 -21.45
N ALA A 475 9.35 27.18 -21.32
CA ALA A 475 10.03 26.24 -22.20
C ALA A 475 9.45 26.24 -23.62
N THR A 476 8.13 26.35 -23.75
CA THR A 476 7.42 26.27 -25.05
C THR A 476 7.19 27.64 -25.69
N MET A 477 7.10 28.68 -24.88
CA MET A 477 6.77 30.06 -25.27
C MET A 477 7.67 31.06 -24.49
N PRO A 478 9.00 31.03 -24.72
CA PRO A 478 9.98 31.80 -23.92
C PRO A 478 9.80 33.31 -24.00
N ASN A 479 9.12 33.82 -25.03
CA ASN A 479 8.87 35.24 -25.24
C ASN A 479 7.54 35.72 -24.65
N ALA A 480 6.74 34.83 -24.05
CA ALA A 480 5.47 35.20 -23.44
C ALA A 480 5.71 36.21 -22.29
N ARG A 481 4.88 37.25 -22.24
CA ARG A 481 4.89 38.31 -21.23
C ARG A 481 3.52 38.50 -20.59
N ARG A 482 2.44 38.23 -21.31
CA ARG A 482 1.05 38.36 -20.82
C ARG A 482 0.35 37.03 -20.94
N ILE A 483 -0.17 36.51 -19.83
CA ILE A 483 -0.96 35.28 -19.81
C ILE A 483 -2.38 35.57 -19.34
N GLY A 484 -3.32 34.72 -19.71
CA GLY A 484 -4.73 34.85 -19.35
C GLY A 484 -5.27 33.65 -18.58
N THR A 485 -6.28 33.87 -17.73
CA THR A 485 -7.12 32.81 -17.18
C THR A 485 -8.56 33.27 -17.03
N LEU A 486 -9.53 32.37 -17.23
CA LEU A 486 -10.86 32.54 -16.66
C LEU A 486 -10.84 32.10 -15.20
N TYR A 487 -11.71 32.69 -14.38
CA TYR A 487 -11.93 32.26 -13.00
C TYR A 487 -13.38 32.50 -12.57
N THR A 488 -13.84 31.78 -11.55
CA THR A 488 -15.19 31.85 -11.01
C THR A 488 -15.17 32.54 -9.64
N PRO A 489 -15.62 33.81 -9.54
CA PRO A 489 -15.54 34.56 -8.28
C PRO A 489 -16.33 33.94 -7.12
N ALA A 490 -17.40 33.20 -7.43
CA ALA A 490 -18.23 32.51 -6.43
C ALA A 490 -17.55 31.27 -5.82
N GLU A 491 -16.42 30.82 -6.38
CA GLU A 491 -15.71 29.60 -5.96
C GLU A 491 -14.37 29.93 -5.32
N ILE A 492 -14.22 29.62 -4.03
CA ILE A 492 -12.98 29.92 -3.29
C ILE A 492 -11.74 29.25 -3.92
N ASN A 493 -11.89 28.03 -4.47
CA ASN A 493 -10.80 27.34 -5.16
C ASN A 493 -10.33 28.11 -6.40
N SER A 494 -11.26 28.66 -7.18
CA SER A 494 -10.94 29.40 -8.40
C SER A 494 -10.25 30.72 -8.06
N VAL A 495 -10.74 31.44 -7.04
CA VAL A 495 -10.11 32.68 -6.55
C VAL A 495 -8.68 32.42 -6.05
N ILE A 496 -8.48 31.41 -5.20
CA ILE A 496 -7.15 31.07 -4.67
C ILE A 496 -6.18 30.68 -5.80
N TYR A 497 -6.64 29.89 -6.77
CA TYR A 497 -5.81 29.49 -7.90
C TYR A 497 -5.45 30.67 -8.79
N LYS A 498 -6.39 31.59 -9.03
CA LYS A 498 -6.12 32.86 -9.72
C LYS A 498 -5.04 33.66 -8.99
N GLU A 499 -5.16 33.82 -7.67
CA GLU A 499 -4.18 34.58 -6.88
C GLU A 499 -2.80 33.93 -6.85
N ARG A 500 -2.73 32.60 -6.73
CA ARG A 500 -1.46 31.84 -6.79
C ARG A 500 -0.80 31.97 -8.15
N LEU A 501 -1.57 31.83 -9.23
CA LEU A 501 -1.06 32.03 -10.59
C LEU A 501 -0.59 33.46 -10.79
N GLU A 502 -1.34 34.46 -10.33
CA GLU A 502 -0.99 35.88 -10.45
C GLU A 502 0.33 36.21 -9.72
N LYS A 503 0.47 35.74 -8.47
CA LYS A 503 1.69 35.90 -7.69
C LYS A 503 2.89 35.29 -8.42
N LEU A 504 2.76 34.04 -8.84
CA LEU A 504 3.86 33.33 -9.49
C LEU A 504 4.19 33.89 -10.87
N ALA A 505 3.19 34.35 -11.62
CA ALA A 505 3.36 35.07 -12.87
C ALA A 505 4.20 36.34 -12.66
N LYS A 506 3.84 37.15 -11.66
CA LYS A 506 4.58 38.39 -11.31
C LYS A 506 6.03 38.10 -10.93
N GLU A 507 6.28 37.08 -10.09
CA GLU A 507 7.63 36.64 -9.71
C GLU A 507 8.47 36.19 -10.92
N ASN A 508 7.81 35.81 -12.01
CA ASN A 508 8.43 35.31 -13.23
C ASN A 508 8.47 36.34 -14.38
N GLY A 509 8.11 37.60 -14.11
CA GLY A 509 8.11 38.68 -15.11
C GLY A 509 6.92 38.65 -16.09
N LEU A 510 5.84 37.96 -15.72
CA LEU A 510 4.62 37.84 -16.50
C LEU A 510 3.50 38.71 -15.90
N VAL A 511 2.58 39.16 -16.74
CA VAL A 511 1.33 39.82 -16.34
C VAL A 511 0.18 38.83 -16.52
N LEU A 512 -0.64 38.63 -15.49
CA LEU A 512 -1.86 37.82 -15.58
C LEU A 512 -3.09 38.70 -15.85
N GLU A 513 -3.79 38.44 -16.94
CA GLU A 513 -5.15 38.91 -17.18
C GLU A 513 -6.15 37.86 -16.67
N ALA A 514 -7.02 38.24 -15.73
CA ALA A 514 -8.06 37.35 -15.22
C ALA A 514 -9.44 37.89 -15.60
N VAL A 515 -10.27 37.08 -16.24
CA VAL A 515 -11.66 37.45 -16.58
C VAL A 515 -12.63 36.58 -15.77
N PRO A 516 -13.57 37.19 -15.02
CA PRO A 516 -14.54 36.45 -14.24
C PRO A 516 -15.61 35.81 -15.13
N ALA A 517 -16.11 34.65 -14.73
CA ALA A 517 -17.32 34.03 -15.27
C ALA A 517 -18.20 33.50 -14.13
N TYR A 518 -19.51 33.67 -14.24
CA TYR A 518 -20.46 33.32 -13.17
C TYR A 518 -21.34 32.11 -13.52
N GLN A 519 -21.48 31.78 -14.80
CA GLN A 519 -22.26 30.66 -15.29
C GLN A 519 -21.69 30.09 -16.59
N SER A 520 -22.03 28.83 -16.89
CA SER A 520 -21.43 28.07 -18.00
C SER A 520 -21.74 28.68 -19.38
N SER A 521 -22.93 29.28 -19.53
CA SER A 521 -23.37 29.98 -20.74
C SER A 521 -22.51 31.20 -21.09
N GLU A 522 -21.82 31.79 -20.12
CA GLU A 522 -20.97 32.99 -20.32
C GLU A 522 -19.54 32.65 -20.73
N ILE A 523 -19.11 31.39 -20.62
CA ILE A 523 -17.71 30.99 -20.79
C ILE A 523 -17.18 31.35 -22.17
N LEU A 524 -17.98 31.20 -23.22
CA LEU A 524 -17.58 31.59 -24.58
C LEU A 524 -17.28 33.09 -24.66
N ASN A 525 -18.20 33.93 -24.17
CA ASN A 525 -18.03 35.38 -24.20
C ASN A 525 -16.87 35.84 -23.31
N ALA A 526 -16.75 35.29 -22.10
CA ALA A 526 -15.63 35.57 -21.20
C ALA A 526 -14.28 35.19 -21.83
N ALA A 527 -14.21 34.05 -22.53
CA ALA A 527 -13.03 33.62 -23.25
C ALA A 527 -12.70 34.55 -24.45
N GLU A 528 -13.69 35.01 -25.20
CA GLU A 528 -13.49 35.99 -26.28
C GLU A 528 -12.98 37.33 -25.73
N VAL A 529 -13.54 37.81 -24.61
CA VAL A 529 -13.03 39.00 -23.90
C VAL A 529 -11.59 38.79 -23.45
N LEU A 530 -11.28 37.63 -22.84
CA LEU A 530 -9.93 37.31 -22.41
C LEU A 530 -8.93 37.32 -23.59
N CYS A 531 -9.29 36.69 -24.70
CA CYS A 531 -8.42 36.63 -25.89
C CYS A 531 -8.23 38.00 -26.55
N SER A 532 -9.21 38.91 -26.45
CA SER A 532 -9.08 40.28 -27.02
C SER A 532 -8.13 41.19 -26.24
N LYS A 533 -7.70 40.80 -25.04
CA LYS A 533 -6.77 41.58 -24.19
C LYS A 533 -5.30 41.50 -24.61
N GLY A 534 -4.98 40.89 -25.75
CA GLY A 534 -3.61 40.79 -26.27
C GLY A 534 -2.70 39.93 -25.40
N ILE A 535 -3.23 38.83 -24.85
CA ILE A 535 -2.45 37.82 -24.13
C ILE A 535 -1.68 36.92 -25.10
N ASP A 536 -0.51 36.43 -24.67
CA ASP A 536 0.32 35.51 -25.44
C ASP A 536 -0.18 34.06 -25.32
N ALA A 537 -0.73 33.70 -24.16
CA ALA A 537 -1.26 32.36 -23.90
C ALA A 537 -2.35 32.39 -22.82
N VAL A 538 -3.32 31.48 -22.90
CA VAL A 538 -4.20 31.15 -21.78
C VAL A 538 -3.48 30.09 -20.92
N CYS A 539 -3.29 30.38 -19.64
CA CYS A 539 -2.88 29.41 -18.62
C CYS A 539 -4.09 29.14 -17.72
N GLN A 540 -4.95 28.22 -18.14
CA GLN A 540 -6.25 28.03 -17.52
C GLN A 540 -6.12 27.25 -16.20
N ILE A 541 -6.54 27.90 -15.11
CA ILE A 541 -6.68 27.26 -13.80
C ILE A 541 -7.83 26.25 -13.80
N SER A 542 -7.75 25.25 -12.93
CA SER A 542 -8.82 24.27 -12.71
C SER A 542 -9.86 24.82 -11.73
N ASP A 543 -11.12 24.89 -12.16
CA ASP A 543 -12.28 25.15 -11.31
C ASP A 543 -13.50 24.35 -11.80
N ASN A 544 -14.60 24.39 -11.04
CA ASN A 544 -15.75 23.55 -11.35
C ASN A 544 -16.50 24.10 -12.58
N LEU A 545 -16.68 25.42 -12.68
CA LEU A 545 -17.45 26.03 -13.76
C LEU A 545 -16.77 25.94 -15.13
N VAL A 546 -15.54 26.46 -15.26
CA VAL A 546 -14.80 26.49 -16.54
C VAL A 546 -14.47 25.08 -16.99
N GLY A 547 -14.21 24.16 -16.04
CA GLY A 547 -13.97 22.75 -16.33
C GLY A 547 -15.11 22.08 -17.13
N THR A 548 -16.37 22.37 -16.80
CA THR A 548 -17.53 21.80 -17.51
C THR A 548 -17.75 22.36 -18.91
N ALA A 549 -17.28 23.58 -19.17
CA ALA A 549 -17.46 24.29 -20.44
C ALA A 549 -16.13 24.60 -21.15
N PHE A 550 -15.10 23.78 -20.92
CA PHE A 550 -13.75 24.02 -21.45
C PHE A 550 -13.72 24.07 -22.99
N ALA A 551 -14.62 23.34 -23.65
CA ALA A 551 -14.75 23.36 -25.11
C ALA A 551 -15.02 24.78 -25.64
N SER A 552 -15.84 25.58 -24.95
CA SER A 552 -16.12 26.98 -25.31
C SER A 552 -14.90 27.87 -25.17
N LEU A 553 -14.10 27.69 -24.12
CA LEU A 553 -12.81 28.36 -23.96
C LEU A 553 -11.83 27.99 -25.09
N GLY A 554 -11.70 26.69 -25.38
CA GLY A 554 -10.85 26.18 -26.45
C GLY A 554 -11.27 26.69 -27.83
N GLN A 555 -12.57 26.81 -28.09
CA GLN A 555 -13.12 27.37 -29.33
C GLN A 555 -12.75 28.86 -29.49
N ALA A 556 -12.97 29.68 -28.46
CA ALA A 556 -12.63 31.09 -28.49
C ALA A 556 -11.11 31.31 -28.68
N ALA A 557 -10.29 30.56 -27.93
CA ALA A 557 -8.84 30.63 -28.03
C ALA A 557 -8.34 30.21 -29.42
N ARG A 558 -8.91 29.14 -30.00
CA ARG A 558 -8.60 28.70 -31.37
C ARG A 558 -8.96 29.77 -32.41
N LYS A 559 -10.14 30.39 -32.29
CA LYS A 559 -10.60 31.49 -33.17
C LYS A 559 -9.64 32.69 -33.10
N ALA A 560 -9.17 33.01 -31.90
CA ALA A 560 -8.21 34.08 -31.65
C ALA A 560 -6.73 33.68 -31.92
N LYS A 561 -6.46 32.41 -32.23
CA LYS A 561 -5.10 31.83 -32.35
C LYS A 561 -4.23 32.02 -31.10
N VAL A 562 -4.86 32.04 -29.92
CA VAL A 562 -4.18 32.10 -28.62
C VAL A 562 -3.94 30.67 -28.11
N PRO A 563 -2.69 30.28 -27.85
CA PRO A 563 -2.38 28.97 -27.26
C PRO A 563 -2.98 28.78 -25.87
N VAL A 564 -3.41 27.56 -25.56
CA VAL A 564 -3.96 27.20 -24.23
C VAL A 564 -3.07 26.14 -23.56
N LEU A 565 -2.63 26.46 -22.34
CA LEU A 565 -2.07 25.51 -21.38
C LEU A 565 -3.13 25.24 -20.31
N ALA A 566 -3.36 23.96 -20.00
CA ALA A 566 -4.35 23.54 -19.01
C ALA A 566 -3.69 22.97 -17.74
N MET A 567 -4.33 23.18 -16.59
CA MET A 567 -3.99 22.52 -15.32
C MET A 567 -4.71 21.16 -15.13
N SER A 568 -5.25 20.61 -16.22
CA SER A 568 -5.92 19.32 -16.26
C SER A 568 -5.67 18.58 -17.58
N SER A 569 -5.85 17.26 -17.58
CA SER A 569 -5.49 16.39 -18.72
C SER A 569 -6.53 16.40 -19.83
N ASP A 570 -7.82 16.49 -19.49
CA ASP A 570 -8.93 16.37 -20.43
C ASP A 570 -8.89 17.40 -21.58
N PRO A 571 -8.61 18.69 -21.33
CA PRO A 571 -8.47 19.65 -22.42
C PRO A 571 -7.35 19.33 -23.42
N VAL A 572 -6.26 18.72 -22.95
CA VAL A 572 -5.13 18.35 -23.81
C VAL A 572 -5.49 17.13 -24.66
N GLN A 573 -6.12 16.14 -24.03
CA GLN A 573 -6.62 14.93 -24.68
C GLN A 573 -7.67 15.23 -25.75
N LYS A 574 -8.60 16.16 -25.48
CA LYS A 574 -9.64 16.61 -26.42
C LYS A 574 -9.17 17.65 -27.45
N GLY A 575 -7.91 18.10 -27.39
CA GLY A 575 -7.35 19.07 -28.34
C GLY A 575 -7.90 20.50 -28.20
N TYR A 576 -8.31 20.87 -26.98
CA TYR A 576 -8.62 22.26 -26.62
C TYR A 576 -7.40 23.00 -26.06
N ALA A 577 -6.44 22.27 -25.48
CA ALA A 577 -5.16 22.78 -25.00
C ALA A 577 -4.00 22.04 -25.67
N PHE A 578 -2.92 22.77 -26.01
CA PHE A 578 -1.76 22.15 -26.67
C PHE A 578 -0.84 21.47 -25.66
N ALA A 579 -0.88 21.91 -24.41
CA ALA A 579 -0.05 21.41 -23.34
C ALA A 579 -0.78 21.47 -22.00
N GLY A 580 -0.37 20.66 -21.03
CA GLY A 580 -0.90 20.77 -19.68
C GLY A 580 -0.02 20.15 -18.61
N VAL A 581 -0.14 20.66 -17.39
CA VAL A 581 0.45 20.08 -16.17
C VAL A 581 -0.71 19.70 -15.27
N ALA A 582 -1.05 18.42 -15.28
CA ALA A 582 -2.28 17.90 -14.71
C ALA A 582 -2.00 17.02 -13.48
N ARG A 583 -2.86 17.11 -12.46
CA ARG A 583 -2.91 16.09 -11.40
C ARG A 583 -3.65 14.86 -11.91
N ASP A 584 -3.23 13.69 -11.44
CA ASP A 584 -3.90 12.43 -11.76
C ASP A 584 -5.11 12.21 -10.83
N TYR A 585 -6.28 12.66 -11.26
CA TYR A 585 -7.53 12.56 -10.50
C TYR A 585 -7.94 11.10 -10.22
N TYR A 586 -7.62 10.17 -11.13
CA TYR A 586 -7.88 8.75 -10.94
C TYR A 586 -7.01 8.16 -9.81
N ASP A 587 -5.73 8.51 -9.77
CA ASP A 587 -4.86 8.11 -8.66
C ASP A 587 -5.28 8.75 -7.33
N CYS A 588 -5.72 10.02 -7.35
CA CYS A 588 -6.29 10.68 -6.19
C CYS A 588 -7.53 9.92 -5.67
N GLY A 589 -8.41 9.47 -6.56
CA GLY A 589 -9.54 8.61 -6.22
C GLY A 589 -9.12 7.31 -5.53
N LYS A 590 -8.09 6.63 -6.06
CA LYS A 590 -7.55 5.40 -5.43
C LYS A 590 -7.02 5.64 -4.02
N GLN A 591 -6.30 6.75 -3.81
CA GLN A 591 -5.82 7.13 -2.49
C GLN A 591 -6.97 7.43 -1.53
N SER A 592 -8.00 8.14 -2.00
CA SER A 592 -9.20 8.42 -1.20
C SER A 592 -9.91 7.13 -0.79
N ALA A 593 -9.99 6.11 -1.65
CA ALA A 593 -10.50 4.80 -1.26
C ALA A 593 -9.66 4.14 -0.16
N GLN A 594 -8.33 4.17 -0.26
CA GLN A 594 -7.45 3.62 0.78
C GLN A 594 -7.63 4.33 2.14
N ILE A 595 -7.73 5.66 2.12
CA ILE A 595 -8.02 6.47 3.31
C ILE A 595 -9.39 6.10 3.89
N ALA A 596 -10.43 6.03 3.05
CA ALA A 596 -11.77 5.65 3.47
C ALA A 596 -11.81 4.26 4.11
N LEU A 597 -11.05 3.29 3.60
CA LEU A 597 -10.95 1.97 4.21
C LEU A 597 -10.24 1.97 5.56
N ARG A 598 -9.20 2.80 5.74
CA ARG A 598 -8.55 2.98 7.06
C ARG A 598 -9.52 3.56 8.08
N VAL A 599 -10.23 4.61 7.67
CA VAL A 599 -11.23 5.30 8.49
C VAL A 599 -12.38 4.36 8.86
N ALA A 600 -12.93 3.65 7.88
CA ALA A 600 -14.02 2.71 8.09
C ALA A 600 -13.63 1.51 8.98
N ARG A 601 -12.33 1.21 9.09
CA ARG A 601 -11.77 0.21 10.00
C ARG A 601 -11.39 0.77 11.38
N GLY A 602 -11.82 2.00 11.69
CA GLY A 602 -11.64 2.59 13.02
C GLY A 602 -10.39 3.46 13.19
N THR A 603 -9.63 3.71 12.12
CA THR A 603 -8.55 4.71 12.20
C THR A 603 -9.16 6.11 12.32
N PRO A 604 -8.89 6.89 13.38
CA PRO A 604 -9.47 8.23 13.51
C PRO A 604 -8.98 9.15 12.37
N PRO A 605 -9.85 9.88 11.65
CA PRO A 605 -9.44 10.78 10.58
C PRO A 605 -8.39 11.79 11.01
N ALA A 606 -8.48 12.31 12.24
CA ALA A 606 -7.49 13.22 12.86
C ALA A 606 -6.03 12.70 12.83
N THR A 607 -5.83 11.38 12.74
CA THR A 607 -4.49 10.76 12.68
C THR A 607 -3.98 10.54 11.26
N ILE A 608 -4.80 10.85 10.26
CA ILE A 608 -4.49 10.70 8.84
C ILE A 608 -4.36 12.11 8.27
N PRO A 609 -3.12 12.60 8.06
CA PRO A 609 -2.90 13.89 7.43
C PRO A 609 -3.61 13.96 6.07
N PHE A 610 -4.00 15.17 5.68
CA PHE A 610 -4.32 15.43 4.28
C PHE A 610 -3.10 15.04 3.43
N VAL A 611 -3.33 14.45 2.26
CA VAL A 611 -2.23 14.03 1.37
C VAL A 611 -2.24 14.82 0.07
N PRO A 612 -1.06 15.19 -0.46
CA PRO A 612 -0.95 15.78 -1.79
C PRO A 612 -1.22 14.72 -2.88
N PRO A 613 -1.44 15.13 -4.13
CA PRO A 613 -1.56 14.18 -5.24
C PRO A 613 -0.21 13.45 -5.43
N SER A 614 -0.25 12.14 -5.69
CA SER A 614 0.97 11.32 -5.86
C SER A 614 1.65 11.51 -7.22
N LYS A 615 0.89 11.96 -8.23
CA LYS A 615 1.30 11.99 -9.63
C LYS A 615 0.91 13.32 -10.27
N THR A 616 1.87 13.87 -10.98
CA THR A 616 1.70 14.97 -11.93
C THR A 616 2.05 14.48 -13.31
N ARG A 617 1.20 14.74 -14.29
CA ARG A 617 1.42 14.43 -15.70
C ARG A 617 1.68 15.71 -16.47
N ILE A 618 2.71 15.71 -17.31
CA ILE A 618 2.90 16.71 -18.34
C ILE A 618 2.32 16.11 -19.62
N LEU A 619 1.39 16.79 -20.28
CA LEU A 619 0.76 16.31 -21.50
C LEU A 619 1.04 17.29 -22.63
N ILE A 620 1.29 16.78 -23.84
CA ILE A 620 1.46 17.59 -25.05
C ILE A 620 0.59 17.03 -26.17
N ASN A 621 -0.25 17.88 -26.75
CA ASN A 621 -0.96 17.63 -27.99
C ASN A 621 -0.11 18.18 -29.16
N GLU A 622 0.68 17.31 -29.79
CA GLU A 622 1.62 17.70 -30.84
C GLU A 622 0.94 18.21 -32.12
N ASN A 623 -0.27 17.75 -32.40
CA ASN A 623 -1.02 18.26 -33.55
C ASN A 623 -1.38 19.73 -33.34
N LEU A 624 -1.97 20.04 -32.17
CA LEU A 624 -2.33 21.42 -31.85
C LEU A 624 -1.10 22.32 -31.70
N ALA A 625 -0.01 21.82 -31.10
CA ALA A 625 1.25 22.56 -31.04
C ALA A 625 1.78 22.93 -32.43
N ARG A 626 1.75 22.01 -33.40
CA ARG A 626 2.13 22.27 -34.80
C ARG A 626 1.21 23.28 -35.48
N GLN A 627 -0.11 23.17 -35.29
CA GLN A 627 -1.09 24.11 -35.84
C GLN A 627 -0.86 25.54 -35.30
N LEU A 628 -0.49 25.66 -34.03
CA LEU A 628 -0.17 26.92 -33.37
C LEU A 628 1.29 27.38 -33.60
N LYS A 629 2.09 26.61 -34.35
CA LYS A 629 3.52 26.86 -34.61
C LYS A 629 4.36 27.00 -33.33
N ILE A 630 4.02 26.22 -32.30
CA ILE A 630 4.74 26.18 -31.03
C ILE A 630 5.81 25.10 -31.10
N LEU A 631 7.06 25.50 -30.86
CA LEU A 631 8.15 24.55 -30.71
C LEU A 631 8.08 23.90 -29.33
N VAL A 632 7.92 22.59 -29.29
CA VAL A 632 8.03 21.82 -28.03
C VAL A 632 9.47 21.32 -27.89
N PRO A 633 10.24 21.81 -26.91
CA PRO A 633 11.63 21.39 -26.73
C PRO A 633 11.75 19.89 -26.45
N ALA A 634 12.83 19.26 -26.91
CA ALA A 634 13.09 17.84 -26.69
C ALA A 634 13.05 17.44 -25.21
N ALA A 635 13.56 18.30 -24.31
CA ALA A 635 13.54 18.07 -22.86
C ALA A 635 12.11 18.02 -22.28
N VAL A 636 11.18 18.84 -22.80
CA VAL A 636 9.76 18.78 -22.43
C VAL A 636 9.14 17.51 -23.00
N ARG A 637 9.41 17.22 -24.28
CA ARG A 637 8.89 16.04 -24.99
C ARG A 637 9.26 14.73 -24.29
N SER A 638 10.48 14.61 -23.76
CA SER A 638 10.94 13.40 -23.06
C SER A 638 10.27 13.14 -21.71
N GLN A 639 9.66 14.16 -21.11
CA GLN A 639 8.99 14.09 -19.81
C GLN A 639 7.46 14.11 -19.94
N ALA A 640 6.97 14.37 -21.15
CA ALA A 640 5.56 14.52 -21.42
C ALA A 640 4.96 13.26 -22.03
N GLU A 641 3.72 13.00 -21.65
CA GLU A 641 2.84 12.11 -22.40
C GLU A 641 2.41 12.81 -23.69
N ILE A 642 2.77 12.20 -24.81
CA ILE A 642 2.42 12.71 -26.13
C ILE A 642 1.05 12.17 -26.51
N ILE A 643 0.09 13.08 -26.72
CA ILE A 643 -1.23 12.75 -27.22
C ILE A 643 -1.15 12.73 -28.75
N PRO A 644 -1.22 11.55 -29.39
CA PRO A 644 -1.25 11.46 -30.84
C PRO A 644 -2.56 12.06 -31.33
N GLY A 645 -2.50 12.89 -32.36
CA GLY A 645 -3.72 13.36 -33.01
C GLY A 645 -4.47 12.18 -33.62
N GLY A 646 -5.77 12.09 -33.37
CA GLY A 646 -6.67 11.22 -34.13
C GLY A 646 -6.84 11.66 -35.57
#